data_AF-A0A834ZHS3-F1
#
_entry.id   AF-A0A834ZHS3-F1
#
_cell.length_a   1.000
_cell.length_b   1.000
_cell.length_c   1.000
_cell.angle_alpha   90.00
_cell.angle_beta   90.00
_cell.angle_gamma   90.00
#
_symmetry.space_group_name_H-M   'P 1'
#
loop_
_entity.id
_entity.type
_entity.pdbx_description
1 polymer ?
#
loop_
_entity_poly.entity_id
_entity_poly.type
_entity_poly.pdbx_seq_one_letter_code
_entity_poly.pdbx_strand_id
1 'polypeptide(L)'
;MDVDLSPKLAKKLYGGDGGSYYTWSPSELPMLREGNIGAAKLALEKNGFALPRYSDSAKVAYVLQGSGTAGIVLPEAEEKVIAIKKGDAIALPFGVVTWWYNSDDTELVVLFMGDTSKAHKVGEFTDFYLTGSNGIFTGFSTEFVGRAWDLEDTKAKALVASQSGSGIVKLKEGVSMPKPKKEDREGMALNCEEAPLDVDIKRGGRVVVLNTKNLPLVGEVGLGADLVRLDGSAMCSPGFSCDSALQVTYIVKGSGRVQVVGVDGRRVLDTTLKAGCLFIVPRFFVVSKICDPVGMEWFSIISTPKEFSIVWNSGTIPWQKQGMETENLMSFDLYQGPGIPDVLSDPSKEAILENTAVASAANDLNSSSSDTNEVPFNKEAMDVDLSPQLAKKLYGGDGGSYYTWSPSELPMLREGNIGAAKIALEKNGLALPRYSDSAKVAYVLQGSGTAGIVLPEAEEKVIAIKKGDAIALPFGVVTWWYNSDDTELVVLFMGDTSKAHKVGEFTDFYLTGSNGIFTGFSTEFVGRAWDLEEDKAKALVASLSGSGIVKLKEGVSMPEPKKEDREGMALNCEEAPLDVDIKGGGRVVVLNTKNLPLVGEVGLGADLVRLDGSAMCSPGFSCDSALQVTYIVKGSGRVQVVGVDGRRVLDTTLKAGCLFIVPRFFVVSKIGDPVGMEWFSIISTPNPIFSHLAGRTSVWKALSPEVLQASFNVAPEVEKHFSSKRTADAIFFPPPN
;
A
#
# COMPACT_ATOMS: atom_id res chain seq x y z
N MET A 1 -5.02 -16.44 7.23
CA MET A 1 -4.43 -17.35 6.24
C MET A 1 -3.02 -17.64 6.73
N ASP A 2 -2.66 -18.91 6.90
CA ASP A 2 -1.27 -19.29 7.19
C ASP A 2 -0.49 -19.26 5.87
N VAL A 3 0.08 -18.10 5.56
CA VAL A 3 0.92 -17.93 4.37
C VAL A 3 2.32 -18.42 4.70
N ASP A 4 2.86 -19.35 3.92
CA ASP A 4 4.24 -19.81 4.06
C ASP A 4 5.22 -18.71 3.63
N LEU A 5 5.85 -18.07 4.61
CA LEU A 5 6.87 -17.04 4.41
C LEU A 5 8.31 -17.60 4.46
N SER A 6 8.47 -18.92 4.50
CA SER A 6 9.80 -19.52 4.63
C SER A 6 10.68 -19.23 3.40
N PRO A 7 11.97 -18.87 3.61
CA PRO A 7 12.88 -18.58 2.51
C PRO A 7 13.05 -19.79 1.59
N LYS A 8 13.02 -19.55 0.27
CA LYS A 8 13.14 -20.61 -0.74
C LYS A 8 14.39 -20.41 -1.60
N LEU A 9 14.99 -21.51 -2.04
CA LEU A 9 16.00 -21.51 -3.09
C LEU A 9 15.34 -21.56 -4.46
N ALA A 10 15.96 -20.95 -5.46
CA ALA A 10 15.50 -21.08 -6.84
C ALA A 10 15.72 -22.52 -7.34
N LYS A 11 14.81 -23.00 -8.19
CA LYS A 11 14.94 -24.29 -8.87
C LYS A 11 15.33 -24.09 -10.32
N LYS A 12 16.14 -25.00 -10.85
CA LYS A 12 16.51 -24.99 -12.27
C LYS A 12 15.27 -25.26 -13.10
N LEU A 13 14.93 -24.31 -13.98
CA LEU A 13 13.83 -24.43 -14.93
C LEU A 13 14.32 -25.14 -16.21
N TYR A 14 15.45 -24.69 -16.75
CA TYR A 14 16.11 -25.28 -17.92
C TYR A 14 17.61 -24.93 -17.94
N GLY A 15 18.38 -25.55 -18.84
CA GLY A 15 19.80 -25.24 -19.06
C GLY A 15 20.58 -26.38 -19.72
N GLY A 16 21.84 -26.10 -20.06
CA GLY A 16 22.79 -27.04 -20.66
C GLY A 16 24.23 -26.54 -20.53
N ASP A 17 25.11 -26.93 -21.45
CA ASP A 17 26.56 -26.66 -21.35
C ASP A 17 26.96 -25.17 -21.42
N GLY A 18 26.05 -24.31 -21.86
CA GLY A 18 26.24 -22.86 -21.89
C GLY A 18 25.74 -22.13 -20.64
N GLY A 19 25.01 -22.81 -19.75
CA GLY A 19 24.43 -22.19 -18.56
C GLY A 19 23.06 -22.73 -18.17
N SER A 20 22.50 -22.17 -17.12
CA SER A 20 21.22 -22.58 -16.53
C SER A 20 20.35 -21.38 -16.14
N TYR A 21 19.04 -21.55 -16.24
CA TYR A 21 18.04 -20.59 -15.78
C TYR A 21 17.26 -21.17 -14.60
N TYR A 22 17.14 -20.40 -13.53
CA TYR A 22 16.47 -20.79 -12.29
C TYR A 22 15.32 -19.84 -12.00
N THR A 23 14.25 -20.35 -11.38
CA THR A 23 13.08 -19.54 -10.99
C THR A 23 12.63 -19.88 -9.57
N TRP A 24 11.95 -18.93 -8.95
CA TRP A 24 11.08 -19.20 -7.80
C TRP A 24 9.65 -19.33 -8.31
N SER A 25 8.96 -20.40 -7.95
CA SER A 25 7.59 -20.65 -8.41
C SER A 25 6.57 -20.18 -7.37
N PRO A 26 5.46 -19.53 -7.77
CA PRO A 26 4.33 -19.24 -6.90
C PRO A 26 3.67 -20.48 -6.30
N SER A 27 3.91 -21.68 -6.84
CA SER A 27 3.45 -22.93 -6.23
C SER A 27 4.16 -23.24 -4.92
N GLU A 28 5.39 -22.76 -4.73
CA GLU A 28 6.20 -22.97 -3.54
C GLU A 28 6.34 -21.71 -2.68
N LEU A 29 6.19 -20.53 -3.29
CA LEU A 29 6.19 -19.24 -2.62
C LEU A 29 4.97 -18.42 -3.09
N PRO A 30 3.75 -18.71 -2.57
CA PRO A 30 2.50 -18.11 -3.02
C PRO A 30 2.48 -16.58 -3.04
N MET A 31 3.26 -15.96 -2.15
CA MET A 31 3.44 -14.51 -2.08
C MET A 31 3.94 -13.87 -3.37
N LEU A 32 4.61 -14.61 -4.26
CA LEU A 32 4.95 -14.12 -5.60
C LEU A 32 3.69 -13.75 -6.40
N ARG A 33 2.65 -14.59 -6.32
CA ARG A 33 1.37 -14.34 -7.01
C ARG A 33 0.58 -13.25 -6.30
N GLU A 34 0.42 -13.35 -4.98
CA GLU A 34 -0.32 -12.33 -4.19
C GLU A 34 0.29 -10.94 -4.34
N GLY A 35 1.61 -10.90 -4.51
CA GLY A 35 2.37 -9.68 -4.65
C GLY A 35 2.56 -9.15 -6.05
N ASN A 36 2.13 -9.89 -7.06
CA ASN A 36 2.48 -9.61 -8.45
C ASN A 36 4.00 -9.49 -8.66
N ILE A 37 4.83 -10.30 -7.99
CA ILE A 37 6.29 -10.26 -8.13
C ILE A 37 6.83 -11.51 -8.82
N GLY A 38 7.70 -11.31 -9.81
CA GLY A 38 8.51 -12.36 -10.41
C GLY A 38 9.94 -12.31 -9.90
N ALA A 39 10.58 -13.48 -9.77
CA ALA A 39 11.99 -13.62 -9.45
C ALA A 39 12.64 -14.77 -10.23
N ALA A 40 13.82 -14.53 -10.79
CA ALA A 40 14.59 -15.53 -11.54
C ALA A 40 16.10 -15.30 -11.44
N LYS A 41 16.89 -16.30 -11.80
CA LYS A 41 18.37 -16.23 -11.81
C LYS A 41 18.90 -16.87 -13.08
N LEU A 42 19.72 -16.14 -13.82
CA LEU A 42 20.47 -16.63 -14.98
C LEU A 42 21.91 -16.92 -14.55
N ALA A 43 22.42 -18.09 -14.91
CA ALA A 43 23.81 -18.47 -14.70
C ALA A 43 24.41 -18.90 -16.03
N LEU A 44 25.49 -18.25 -16.47
CA LEU A 44 26.17 -18.53 -17.74
C LEU A 44 27.58 -19.02 -17.48
N GLU A 45 27.88 -20.20 -18.03
CA GLU A 45 29.22 -20.77 -18.07
C GLU A 45 30.10 -20.01 -19.07
N LYS A 46 31.41 -20.32 -19.11
CA LYS A 46 32.30 -19.77 -20.15
C LYS A 46 31.73 -20.01 -21.55
N ASN A 47 31.70 -18.96 -22.36
CA ASN A 47 31.11 -18.90 -23.70
C ASN A 47 29.59 -19.15 -23.71
N GLY A 48 28.93 -19.04 -22.56
CA GLY A 48 27.49 -19.12 -22.42
C GLY A 48 26.81 -17.89 -23.00
N PHE A 49 25.76 -18.10 -23.78
CA PHE A 49 24.98 -17.05 -24.43
C PHE A 49 23.48 -17.26 -24.20
N ALA A 50 22.85 -16.37 -23.44
CA ALA A 50 21.40 -16.29 -23.36
C ALA A 50 20.87 -15.57 -24.61
N LEU A 51 20.10 -16.30 -25.42
CA LEU A 51 19.57 -15.83 -26.70
C LEU A 51 18.70 -14.57 -26.53
N PRO A 52 18.64 -13.70 -27.55
CA PRO A 52 17.81 -12.50 -27.53
C PRO A 52 16.34 -12.82 -27.22
N ARG A 53 15.80 -12.14 -26.21
CA ARG A 53 14.43 -12.33 -25.73
C ARG A 53 13.86 -11.02 -25.20
N TYR A 54 12.56 -10.81 -25.37
CA TYR A 54 11.82 -9.80 -24.61
C TYR A 54 11.04 -10.45 -23.46
N SER A 55 10.68 -9.65 -22.47
CA SER A 55 9.90 -10.13 -21.33
C SER A 55 8.64 -9.29 -21.11
N ASP A 56 7.59 -9.95 -20.62
CA ASP A 56 6.28 -9.39 -20.24
C ASP A 56 6.28 -8.66 -18.89
N SER A 57 7.44 -8.28 -18.38
CA SER A 57 7.57 -7.77 -17.01
C SER A 57 8.68 -6.73 -16.93
N ALA A 58 8.40 -5.62 -16.25
CA ALA A 58 9.41 -4.66 -15.86
C ALA A 58 10.19 -5.21 -14.66
N LYS A 59 11.52 -5.11 -14.68
CA LYS A 59 12.37 -5.76 -13.68
C LYS A 59 13.70 -5.04 -13.45
N VAL A 60 14.34 -5.35 -12.35
CA VAL A 60 15.74 -4.98 -12.08
C VAL A 60 16.59 -6.24 -12.17
N ALA A 61 17.67 -6.18 -12.94
CA ALA A 61 18.71 -7.19 -12.96
C ALA A 61 19.85 -6.78 -12.02
N TYR A 62 20.37 -7.71 -11.22
CA TYR A 62 21.51 -7.49 -10.34
C TYR A 62 22.56 -8.58 -10.55
N VAL A 63 23.79 -8.21 -10.89
CA VAL A 63 24.88 -9.14 -11.16
C VAL A 63 25.47 -9.64 -9.85
N LEU A 64 25.16 -10.88 -9.50
CA LEU A 64 25.60 -11.53 -8.25
C LEU A 64 27.06 -11.97 -8.30
N GLN A 65 27.55 -12.38 -9.47
CA GLN A 65 28.87 -12.96 -9.65
C GLN A 65 29.37 -12.78 -11.08
N GLY A 66 30.68 -12.64 -11.23
CA GLY A 66 31.37 -12.68 -12.52
C GLY A 66 31.28 -11.35 -13.30
N SER A 67 31.65 -11.43 -14.57
CA SER A 67 31.58 -10.34 -15.54
C SER A 67 31.15 -10.87 -16.89
N GLY A 68 30.69 -9.98 -17.76
CA GLY A 68 30.28 -10.34 -19.10
C GLY A 68 29.77 -9.15 -19.90
N THR A 69 28.99 -9.46 -20.93
CA THR A 69 28.42 -8.48 -21.84
C THR A 69 26.91 -8.66 -21.93
N ALA A 70 26.18 -7.56 -21.86
CA ALA A 70 24.74 -7.54 -22.11
C ALA A 70 24.43 -6.62 -23.30
N GLY A 71 23.56 -7.09 -24.19
CA GLY A 71 22.91 -6.23 -25.17
C GLY A 71 21.48 -5.94 -24.74
N ILE A 72 21.10 -4.67 -24.85
CA ILE A 72 19.82 -4.14 -24.39
C ILE A 72 19.23 -3.29 -25.52
N VAL A 73 18.02 -3.64 -25.95
CA VAL A 73 17.26 -2.88 -26.95
C VAL A 73 15.96 -2.42 -26.29
N LEU A 74 15.89 -1.14 -25.97
CA LEU A 74 14.65 -0.51 -25.53
C LEU A 74 13.69 -0.37 -26.73
N PRO A 75 12.37 -0.32 -26.49
CA PRO A 75 11.40 -0.06 -27.56
C PRO A 75 11.79 1.19 -28.36
N GLU A 76 11.76 1.08 -29.70
CA GLU A 76 12.10 2.15 -30.65
C GLU A 76 13.54 2.71 -30.55
N ALA A 77 14.44 2.03 -29.83
CA ALA A 77 15.83 2.45 -29.66
C ALA A 77 16.82 1.52 -30.37
N GLU A 78 18.03 2.02 -30.60
CA GLU A 78 19.17 1.21 -31.02
C GLU A 78 19.67 0.30 -29.89
N GLU A 79 20.35 -0.77 -30.25
CA GLU A 79 21.00 -1.67 -29.31
C GLU A 79 22.12 -0.94 -28.55
N LYS A 80 22.08 -1.04 -27.22
CA LYS A 80 23.19 -0.70 -26.34
C LYS A 80 23.91 -1.95 -25.89
N VAL A 81 25.24 -1.98 -26.07
CA VAL A 81 26.07 -3.11 -25.66
C VAL A 81 26.96 -2.68 -24.51
N ILE A 82 26.74 -3.26 -23.34
CA ILE A 82 27.38 -2.84 -22.08
C ILE A 82 28.20 -3.96 -21.46
N ALA A 83 29.31 -3.57 -20.83
CA ALA A 83 30.09 -4.45 -19.98
C ALA A 83 29.44 -4.46 -18.61
N ILE A 84 29.23 -5.66 -18.07
CA ILE A 84 28.62 -5.88 -16.77
C ILE A 84 29.59 -6.64 -15.87
N LYS A 85 29.56 -6.32 -14.57
CA LYS A 85 30.34 -7.01 -13.55
C LYS A 85 29.55 -7.14 -12.26
N LYS A 86 30.02 -8.00 -11.36
CA LYS A 86 29.47 -8.14 -10.01
C LYS A 86 29.17 -6.78 -9.37
N GLY A 87 27.99 -6.68 -8.76
CA GLY A 87 27.48 -5.46 -8.12
C GLY A 87 26.71 -4.55 -9.07
N ASP A 88 26.75 -4.77 -10.39
CA ASP A 88 25.98 -3.98 -11.34
C ASP A 88 24.48 -4.27 -11.22
N ALA A 89 23.68 -3.22 -11.08
CA ALA A 89 22.24 -3.23 -11.22
C ALA A 89 21.81 -2.53 -12.52
N ILE A 90 20.83 -3.10 -13.19
CA ILE A 90 20.33 -2.68 -14.51
C ILE A 90 18.81 -2.66 -14.45
N ALA A 91 18.21 -1.51 -14.74
CA ALA A 91 16.76 -1.39 -14.86
C ALA A 91 16.32 -1.81 -16.27
N LEU A 92 15.33 -2.71 -16.34
CA LEU A 92 14.82 -3.32 -17.55
C LEU A 92 13.31 -3.03 -17.68
N PRO A 93 12.91 -1.98 -18.42
CA PRO A 93 11.52 -1.63 -18.63
C PRO A 93 10.72 -2.73 -19.35
N PHE A 94 9.39 -2.64 -19.28
CA PHE A 94 8.50 -3.60 -19.92
C PHE A 94 8.75 -3.69 -21.44
N GLY A 95 8.84 -4.91 -21.99
CA GLY A 95 9.02 -5.13 -23.42
C GLY A 95 10.45 -4.96 -23.95
N VAL A 96 11.43 -4.69 -23.08
CA VAL A 96 12.85 -4.61 -23.47
C VAL A 96 13.36 -5.96 -24.00
N VAL A 97 14.11 -5.92 -25.10
CA VAL A 97 14.84 -7.10 -25.62
C VAL A 97 16.23 -7.12 -24.99
N THR A 98 16.63 -8.27 -24.44
CA THR A 98 17.99 -8.46 -23.90
C THR A 98 18.63 -9.74 -24.38
N TRP A 99 19.96 -9.74 -24.45
CA TRP A 99 20.80 -10.94 -24.51
C TRP A 99 21.99 -10.79 -23.57
N TRP A 100 22.54 -11.92 -23.13
CA TRP A 100 23.59 -11.96 -22.11
C TRP A 100 24.67 -12.94 -22.52
N TYR A 101 25.93 -12.54 -22.36
CA TYR A 101 27.08 -13.34 -22.79
C TYR A 101 28.17 -13.34 -21.73
N ASN A 102 28.73 -14.52 -21.47
CA ASN A 102 29.89 -14.69 -20.61
C ASN A 102 31.12 -15.07 -21.45
N SER A 103 32.07 -14.15 -21.56
CA SER A 103 33.39 -14.40 -22.19
C SER A 103 34.42 -15.00 -21.23
N ASP A 104 34.16 -14.93 -19.93
CA ASP A 104 35.16 -15.15 -18.90
C ASP A 104 35.10 -16.60 -18.39
N ASP A 105 36.20 -17.04 -17.77
CA ASP A 105 36.29 -18.40 -17.20
C ASP A 105 35.42 -18.57 -15.95
N THR A 106 35.04 -17.47 -15.31
CA THR A 106 34.18 -17.46 -14.12
C THR A 106 32.72 -17.43 -14.52
N GLU A 107 31.88 -18.22 -13.86
CA GLU A 107 30.43 -18.20 -14.09
C GLU A 107 29.85 -16.79 -13.82
N LEU A 108 29.07 -16.29 -14.77
CA LEU A 108 28.31 -15.05 -14.68
C LEU A 108 26.92 -15.38 -14.12
N VAL A 109 26.55 -14.77 -12.99
CA VAL A 109 25.25 -15.00 -12.34
C VAL A 109 24.49 -13.68 -12.20
N VAL A 110 23.28 -13.63 -12.74
CA VAL A 110 22.41 -12.44 -12.75
C VAL A 110 21.06 -12.77 -12.12
N LEU A 111 20.70 -12.04 -11.08
CA LEU A 111 19.38 -12.06 -10.44
C LEU A 111 18.43 -11.13 -11.18
N PHE A 112 17.18 -11.53 -11.35
CA PHE A 112 16.09 -10.70 -11.86
C PHE A 112 14.96 -10.68 -10.83
N MET A 113 14.48 -9.49 -10.47
CA MET A 113 13.28 -9.31 -9.64
C MET A 113 12.44 -8.18 -10.22
N GLY A 114 11.11 -8.35 -10.30
CA GLY A 114 10.29 -7.45 -11.10
C GLY A 114 8.78 -7.57 -10.88
N ASP A 115 8.05 -6.60 -11.44
CA ASP A 115 6.59 -6.54 -11.41
C ASP A 115 5.99 -7.41 -12.52
N THR A 116 5.03 -8.25 -12.12
CA THR A 116 4.28 -9.18 -12.97
C THR A 116 2.78 -8.86 -12.97
N SER A 117 2.38 -7.67 -12.50
CA SER A 117 0.98 -7.22 -12.47
C SER A 117 0.35 -7.16 -13.87
N LYS A 118 1.19 -6.98 -14.90
CA LYS A 118 0.83 -6.99 -16.33
C LYS A 118 1.38 -8.22 -17.08
N ALA A 119 2.00 -9.16 -16.38
CA ALA A 119 2.60 -10.34 -17.00
C ALA A 119 1.52 -11.33 -17.46
N HIS A 120 1.88 -12.19 -18.40
CA HIS A 120 1.00 -13.27 -18.86
C HIS A 120 0.68 -14.27 -17.72
N LYS A 121 1.62 -14.45 -16.78
CA LYS A 121 1.46 -15.26 -15.58
C LYS A 121 1.84 -14.44 -14.36
N VAL A 122 0.84 -14.12 -13.53
CA VAL A 122 1.09 -13.40 -12.28
C VAL A 122 1.99 -14.22 -11.35
N GLY A 123 3.09 -13.61 -10.89
CA GLY A 123 4.10 -14.22 -10.04
C GLY A 123 5.26 -14.90 -10.78
N GLU A 124 5.27 -14.91 -12.12
CA GLU A 124 6.31 -15.53 -12.95
C GLU A 124 6.69 -14.62 -14.12
N PHE A 125 7.96 -14.65 -14.54
CA PHE A 125 8.36 -14.01 -15.79
C PHE A 125 8.06 -14.92 -16.97
N THR A 126 7.47 -14.36 -18.04
CA THR A 126 7.43 -15.03 -19.34
C THR A 126 8.46 -14.38 -20.25
N ASP A 127 9.42 -15.18 -20.70
CA ASP A 127 10.42 -14.75 -21.68
C ASP A 127 10.04 -15.26 -23.08
N PHE A 128 10.03 -14.35 -24.04
CA PHE A 128 9.71 -14.61 -25.44
C PHE A 128 10.99 -14.56 -26.27
N TYR A 129 11.49 -15.73 -26.64
CA TYR A 129 12.74 -15.85 -27.39
C TYR A 129 12.53 -15.45 -28.85
N LEU A 130 13.45 -14.68 -29.41
CA LEU A 130 13.39 -14.28 -30.81
C LEU A 130 13.93 -15.39 -31.73
N THR A 131 14.93 -16.13 -31.26
CA THR A 131 15.65 -17.16 -32.03
C THR A 131 15.78 -18.47 -31.23
N GLY A 132 16.28 -19.52 -31.87
CA GLY A 132 16.41 -20.85 -31.28
C GLY A 132 15.20 -21.74 -31.53
N SER A 133 15.23 -22.96 -31.00
CA SER A 133 14.18 -23.97 -31.22
C SER A 133 12.82 -23.61 -30.60
N ASN A 134 12.80 -22.68 -29.64
CA ASN A 134 11.60 -22.09 -29.06
C ASN A 134 11.42 -20.60 -29.44
N GLY A 135 12.15 -20.12 -30.45
CA GLY A 135 12.10 -18.75 -30.91
C GLY A 135 10.84 -18.45 -31.71
N ILE A 136 10.29 -17.24 -31.57
CA ILE A 136 9.06 -16.80 -32.24
C ILE A 136 9.12 -16.98 -33.76
N PHE A 137 10.29 -16.82 -34.38
CA PHE A 137 10.44 -17.02 -35.83
C PHE A 137 10.18 -18.45 -36.29
N THR A 138 10.33 -19.44 -35.42
CA THR A 138 9.99 -20.84 -35.75
C THR A 138 8.49 -21.08 -35.85
N GLY A 139 7.67 -20.20 -35.26
CA GLY A 139 6.21 -20.25 -35.36
C GLY A 139 5.66 -19.64 -36.65
N PHE A 140 6.43 -18.79 -37.34
CA PHE A 140 6.05 -18.22 -38.64
C PHE A 140 6.52 -19.11 -39.79
N SER A 141 5.76 -19.14 -40.89
CA SER A 141 6.26 -19.81 -42.10
C SER A 141 7.44 -19.03 -42.69
N THR A 142 8.35 -19.74 -43.37
CA THR A 142 9.53 -19.13 -43.98
C THR A 142 9.18 -18.13 -45.08
N GLU A 143 7.99 -18.25 -45.67
CA GLU A 143 7.42 -17.24 -46.58
C GLU A 143 7.18 -15.90 -45.86
N PHE A 144 6.55 -15.92 -44.68
CA PHE A 144 6.28 -14.69 -43.91
C PHE A 144 7.57 -14.04 -43.41
N VAL A 145 8.51 -14.85 -42.89
CA VAL A 145 9.84 -14.36 -42.51
C VAL A 145 10.59 -13.82 -43.72
N GLY A 146 10.53 -14.52 -44.86
CA GLY A 146 11.13 -14.07 -46.11
C GLY A 146 10.62 -12.70 -46.54
N ARG A 147 9.30 -12.51 -46.58
CA ARG A 147 8.69 -11.23 -46.97
C ARG A 147 8.98 -10.10 -45.99
N ALA A 148 8.96 -10.37 -44.68
CA ALA A 148 9.16 -9.35 -43.67
C ALA A 148 10.60 -8.78 -43.65
N TRP A 149 11.59 -9.55 -44.12
CA TRP A 149 13.00 -9.14 -44.19
C TRP A 149 13.57 -9.06 -45.61
N ASP A 150 12.74 -9.15 -46.64
CA ASP A 150 13.14 -9.19 -48.05
C ASP A 150 14.22 -10.26 -48.34
N LEU A 151 13.98 -11.48 -47.83
CA LEU A 151 14.87 -12.63 -47.96
C LEU A 151 14.29 -13.68 -48.91
N GLU A 152 15.17 -14.29 -49.69
CA GLU A 152 14.87 -15.53 -50.41
C GLU A 152 14.49 -16.66 -49.43
N ASP A 153 13.56 -17.54 -49.82
CA ASP A 153 13.05 -18.62 -48.96
C ASP A 153 14.16 -19.55 -48.43
N THR A 154 15.21 -19.80 -49.22
CA THR A 154 16.38 -20.59 -48.78
C THR A 154 17.13 -19.92 -47.63
N LYS A 155 17.27 -18.60 -47.66
CA LYS A 155 17.91 -17.80 -46.59
C LYS A 155 17.01 -17.71 -45.38
N ALA A 156 15.70 -17.51 -45.56
CA ALA A 156 14.73 -17.51 -44.47
C ALA A 156 14.69 -18.86 -43.73
N LYS A 157 14.68 -19.99 -44.48
CA LYS A 157 14.80 -21.34 -43.92
C LYS A 157 16.08 -21.52 -43.11
N ALA A 158 17.22 -21.11 -43.66
CA ALA A 158 18.49 -21.19 -42.95
C ALA A 158 18.48 -20.34 -41.67
N LEU A 159 17.97 -19.11 -41.73
CA LEU A 159 17.91 -18.18 -40.60
C LEU A 159 17.11 -18.76 -39.43
N VAL A 160 15.93 -19.32 -39.70
CA VAL A 160 15.04 -19.85 -38.66
C VAL A 160 15.51 -21.21 -38.11
N ALA A 161 16.14 -22.05 -38.94
CA ALA A 161 16.49 -23.42 -38.55
C ALA A 161 17.91 -23.62 -38.03
N SER A 162 18.84 -22.68 -38.23
CA SER A 162 20.27 -22.91 -37.94
C SER A 162 20.61 -23.00 -36.45
N GLN A 163 19.83 -22.35 -35.58
CA GLN A 163 20.01 -22.43 -34.13
C GLN A 163 19.02 -23.46 -33.55
N SER A 164 19.50 -24.65 -33.23
CA SER A 164 18.69 -25.71 -32.61
C SER A 164 18.60 -25.61 -31.08
N GLY A 165 19.47 -24.82 -30.45
CA GLY A 165 19.45 -24.58 -29.00
C GLY A 165 18.22 -23.77 -28.54
N SER A 166 17.89 -23.89 -27.26
CA SER A 166 16.73 -23.25 -26.62
C SER A 166 17.19 -22.38 -25.45
N GLY A 167 16.82 -21.10 -25.47
CA GLY A 167 17.07 -20.13 -24.41
C GLY A 167 18.53 -19.77 -24.14
N ILE A 168 19.36 -20.73 -23.73
CA ILE A 168 20.79 -20.57 -23.43
C ILE A 168 21.59 -21.56 -24.27
N VAL A 169 22.62 -21.08 -24.95
CA VAL A 169 23.50 -21.89 -25.81
C VAL A 169 24.96 -21.68 -25.46
N LYS A 170 25.82 -22.64 -25.82
CA LYS A 170 27.27 -22.48 -25.74
C LYS A 170 27.82 -22.07 -27.10
N LEU A 171 28.50 -20.93 -27.16
CA LEU A 171 29.15 -20.50 -28.41
C LEU A 171 30.41 -21.33 -28.67
N LYS A 172 30.64 -21.64 -29.96
CA LYS A 172 31.88 -22.29 -30.40
C LYS A 172 33.04 -21.30 -30.28
N GLU A 173 34.24 -21.83 -30.06
CA GLU A 173 35.45 -21.01 -30.08
C GLU A 173 35.59 -20.27 -31.43
N GLY A 174 35.97 -18.99 -31.35
CA GLY A 174 36.15 -18.13 -32.53
C GLY A 174 34.91 -17.33 -32.96
N VAL A 175 33.73 -17.53 -32.36
CA VAL A 175 32.57 -16.66 -32.59
C VAL A 175 32.79 -15.32 -31.88
N SER A 176 32.73 -14.21 -32.64
CA SER A 176 32.90 -12.85 -32.08
C SER A 176 31.55 -12.26 -31.69
N MET A 177 31.45 -11.77 -30.45
CA MET A 177 30.31 -10.97 -29.97
C MET A 177 30.58 -9.46 -30.13
N PRO A 178 29.53 -8.62 -30.19
CA PRO A 178 29.68 -7.17 -30.16
C PRO A 178 30.48 -6.71 -28.93
N LYS A 179 31.36 -5.71 -29.12
CA LYS A 179 32.18 -5.17 -28.03
C LYS A 179 31.39 -4.12 -27.25
N PRO A 180 31.44 -4.14 -25.90
CA PRO A 180 30.87 -3.09 -25.08
C PRO A 180 31.40 -1.70 -25.43
N LYS A 181 30.51 -0.71 -25.38
CA LYS A 181 30.87 0.71 -25.48
C LYS A 181 30.69 1.38 -24.12
N LYS A 182 31.57 2.33 -23.79
CA LYS A 182 31.53 3.01 -22.49
C LYS A 182 30.31 3.94 -22.41
N GLU A 183 29.98 4.58 -23.52
CA GLU A 183 28.87 5.50 -23.69
C GLU A 183 27.52 4.77 -23.55
N ASP A 184 27.44 3.53 -24.04
CA ASP A 184 26.24 2.71 -23.93
C ASP A 184 25.90 2.37 -22.47
N ARG A 185 26.92 2.31 -21.60
CA ARG A 185 26.78 1.97 -20.18
C ARG A 185 26.20 3.12 -19.35
N GLU A 186 26.41 4.36 -19.77
CA GLU A 186 25.94 5.53 -19.05
C GLU A 186 24.40 5.56 -18.94
N GLY A 187 23.89 5.69 -17.72
CA GLY A 187 22.46 5.63 -17.42
C GLY A 187 21.81 4.23 -17.51
N MET A 188 22.53 3.21 -17.98
CA MET A 188 22.03 1.83 -18.11
C MET A 188 22.35 0.94 -16.92
N ALA A 189 23.52 1.12 -16.30
CA ALA A 189 23.97 0.27 -15.21
C ALA A 189 24.62 1.08 -14.08
N LEU A 190 24.27 0.76 -12.84
CA LEU A 190 24.88 1.31 -11.62
C LEU A 190 25.59 0.19 -10.87
N ASN A 191 26.87 0.36 -10.52
CA ASN A 191 27.51 -0.61 -9.64
C ASN A 191 27.20 -0.26 -8.18
N CYS A 192 26.34 -1.04 -7.53
CA CYS A 192 25.91 -0.81 -6.15
C CYS A 192 27.01 -1.07 -5.11
N GLU A 193 28.06 -1.83 -5.44
CA GLU A 193 29.20 -2.02 -4.53
C GLU A 193 30.14 -0.79 -4.53
N GLU A 194 30.15 -0.01 -5.61
CA GLU A 194 31.02 1.15 -5.86
C GLU A 194 30.31 2.51 -5.76
N ALA A 195 28.96 2.52 -5.79
CA ALA A 195 28.17 3.73 -5.72
C ALA A 195 28.33 4.47 -4.37
N PRO A 196 28.09 5.80 -4.35
CA PRO A 196 27.96 6.54 -3.11
C PRO A 196 26.92 5.91 -2.20
N LEU A 197 27.22 5.85 -0.90
CA LEU A 197 26.35 5.27 0.10
C LEU A 197 25.26 6.28 0.49
N ASP A 198 24.01 5.82 0.50
CA ASP A 198 22.89 6.59 1.07
C ASP A 198 22.89 6.50 2.60
N VAL A 199 23.35 5.37 3.13
CA VAL A 199 23.54 5.14 4.58
C VAL A 199 24.89 4.47 4.80
N ASP A 200 25.68 5.00 5.74
CA ASP A 200 26.93 4.41 6.20
C ASP A 200 27.02 4.49 7.73
N ILE A 201 26.58 3.43 8.41
CA ILE A 201 26.61 3.33 9.86
C ILE A 201 27.77 2.43 10.25
N LYS A 202 28.78 3.01 10.89
CA LYS A 202 29.96 2.28 11.38
C LYS A 202 29.55 1.12 12.29
N ARG A 203 29.96 -0.11 11.96
CA ARG A 203 29.60 -1.37 12.66
C ARG A 203 28.11 -1.74 12.60
N GLY A 204 27.29 -0.98 11.89
CA GLY A 204 25.88 -1.27 11.65
C GLY A 204 25.70 -1.83 10.24
N GLY A 205 25.99 -1.03 9.24
CA GLY A 205 25.88 -1.44 7.85
C GLY A 205 25.82 -0.29 6.86
N ARG A 206 25.73 -0.63 5.59
CA ARG A 206 25.80 0.28 4.44
C ARG A 206 24.64 0.01 3.50
N VAL A 207 24.02 1.07 2.98
CA VAL A 207 22.88 0.99 2.05
C VAL A 207 23.18 1.81 0.80
N VAL A 208 22.82 1.24 -0.36
CA VAL A 208 22.73 1.96 -1.63
C VAL A 208 21.32 1.79 -2.16
N VAL A 209 20.62 2.89 -2.41
CA VAL A 209 19.25 2.94 -2.94
C VAL A 209 19.29 3.31 -4.41
N LEU A 210 18.60 2.53 -5.25
CA LEU A 210 18.44 2.83 -6.67
C LEU A 210 17.30 3.83 -6.84
N ASN A 211 17.60 4.95 -7.49
CA ASN A 211 16.64 6.01 -7.76
C ASN A 211 16.90 6.64 -9.14
N THR A 212 16.00 7.52 -9.59
CA THR A 212 16.10 8.14 -10.92
C THR A 212 17.30 9.06 -11.09
N LYS A 213 18.01 9.44 -10.01
CA LYS A 213 19.23 10.24 -10.09
C LYS A 213 20.45 9.38 -10.44
N ASN A 214 20.55 8.17 -9.88
CA ASN A 214 21.70 7.27 -10.07
C ASN A 214 21.47 6.15 -11.10
N LEU A 215 20.22 5.79 -11.39
CA LEU A 215 19.82 4.84 -12.42
C LEU A 215 18.49 5.29 -13.07
N PRO A 216 18.52 6.19 -14.07
CA PRO A 216 17.33 6.87 -14.60
C PRO A 216 16.17 5.93 -15.01
N LEU A 217 16.47 4.80 -15.63
CA LEU A 217 15.46 3.83 -16.09
C LEU A 217 14.66 3.17 -14.96
N VAL A 218 15.08 3.28 -13.69
CA VAL A 218 14.31 2.73 -12.56
C VAL A 218 12.92 3.38 -12.44
N GLY A 219 12.79 4.64 -12.89
CA GLY A 219 11.50 5.33 -12.96
C GLY A 219 10.52 4.70 -13.96
N GLU A 220 11.04 4.13 -15.05
CA GLU A 220 10.22 3.41 -16.04
C GLU A 220 9.86 1.99 -15.58
N VAL A 221 10.71 1.39 -14.74
CA VAL A 221 10.44 0.08 -14.13
C VAL A 221 9.33 0.16 -13.08
N GLY A 222 9.23 1.28 -12.36
CA GLY A 222 8.18 1.50 -11.35
C GLY A 222 8.41 0.75 -10.04
N LEU A 223 9.66 0.34 -9.75
CA LEU A 223 10.05 -0.37 -8.53
C LEU A 223 11.14 0.39 -7.78
N GLY A 224 11.10 0.37 -6.45
CA GLY A 224 12.26 0.72 -5.61
C GLY A 224 13.21 -0.47 -5.51
N ALA A 225 14.52 -0.23 -5.38
CA ALA A 225 15.50 -1.29 -5.15
C ALA A 225 16.66 -0.80 -4.28
N ASP A 226 17.25 -1.70 -3.50
CA ASP A 226 18.41 -1.39 -2.67
C ASP A 226 19.42 -2.55 -2.60
N LEU A 227 20.65 -2.20 -2.25
CA LEU A 227 21.67 -3.13 -1.76
C LEU A 227 21.97 -2.77 -0.32
N VAL A 228 21.77 -3.73 0.60
CA VAL A 228 22.09 -3.56 2.02
C VAL A 228 23.21 -4.51 2.41
N ARG A 229 24.20 -3.98 3.13
CA ARG A 229 25.35 -4.70 3.68
C ARG A 229 25.41 -4.46 5.17
N LEU A 230 24.93 -5.39 5.97
CA LEU A 230 25.07 -5.34 7.42
C LEU A 230 26.39 -5.95 7.86
N ASP A 231 27.03 -5.28 8.82
CA ASP A 231 28.26 -5.76 9.43
C ASP A 231 27.98 -6.96 10.35
N GLY A 232 29.05 -7.67 10.74
CA GLY A 232 28.95 -8.86 11.59
C GLY A 232 28.23 -8.60 12.90
N SER A 233 27.28 -9.47 13.25
CA SER A 233 26.41 -9.35 14.44
C SER A 233 25.50 -8.12 14.47
N ALA A 234 25.47 -7.29 13.42
CA ALA A 234 24.60 -6.13 13.33
C ALA A 234 23.14 -6.55 13.05
N MET A 235 22.22 -5.64 13.35
CA MET A 235 20.78 -5.84 13.25
C MET A 235 20.13 -4.69 12.47
N CYS A 236 19.14 -5.01 11.64
CA CYS A 236 18.12 -4.05 11.23
C CYS A 236 17.05 -3.97 12.32
N SER A 237 16.76 -2.78 12.84
CA SER A 237 15.68 -2.61 13.81
C SER A 237 14.34 -3.10 13.24
N PRO A 238 13.38 -3.54 14.06
CA PRO A 238 12.05 -3.89 13.57
C PRO A 238 11.41 -2.72 12.83
N GLY A 239 11.07 -2.93 11.56
CA GLY A 239 10.46 -1.92 10.69
C GLY A 239 9.49 -2.54 9.69
N PHE A 240 8.66 -1.69 9.08
CA PHE A 240 7.71 -2.04 8.01
C PHE A 240 7.68 -0.94 6.94
N SER A 241 7.16 -1.25 5.75
CA SER A 241 6.94 -0.26 4.69
C SER A 241 5.59 0.45 4.89
N CYS A 242 5.62 1.79 4.89
CA CYS A 242 4.43 2.62 5.11
C CYS A 242 3.61 2.86 3.84
N ASP A 243 4.05 2.41 2.68
CA ASP A 243 3.44 2.71 1.37
C ASP A 243 2.67 1.53 0.76
N SER A 244 2.30 0.54 1.58
CA SER A 244 1.64 -0.70 1.14
C SER A 244 2.48 -1.52 0.18
N ALA A 245 3.80 -1.44 0.27
CA ALA A 245 4.68 -2.17 -0.63
C ALA A 245 5.07 -3.53 -0.07
N LEU A 246 5.32 -4.46 -0.98
CA LEU A 246 5.92 -5.74 -0.64
C LEU A 246 7.43 -5.61 -0.73
N GLN A 247 8.13 -6.15 0.27
CA GLN A 247 9.58 -6.26 0.23
C GLN A 247 9.95 -7.67 -0.23
N VAL A 248 10.63 -7.77 -1.36
CA VAL A 248 11.19 -9.03 -1.87
C VAL A 248 12.70 -8.95 -1.75
N THR A 249 13.27 -9.87 -0.98
CA THR A 249 14.69 -9.83 -0.61
C THR A 249 15.40 -11.10 -1.02
N TYR A 250 16.52 -10.94 -1.74
CA TYR A 250 17.44 -12.01 -2.08
C TYR A 250 18.73 -11.87 -1.28
N ILE A 251 19.13 -12.92 -0.56
CA ILE A 251 20.38 -12.92 0.22
C ILE A 251 21.55 -13.20 -0.71
N VAL A 252 22.40 -12.20 -0.92
CA VAL A 252 23.55 -12.25 -1.82
C VAL A 252 24.69 -13.05 -1.19
N LYS A 253 25.07 -12.72 0.04
CA LYS A 253 26.09 -13.45 0.81
C LYS A 253 25.86 -13.36 2.31
N GLY A 254 26.54 -14.25 3.04
CA GLY A 254 26.43 -14.35 4.50
C GLY A 254 25.16 -15.08 4.94
N SER A 255 24.86 -14.92 6.22
CA SER A 255 23.71 -15.54 6.86
C SER A 255 23.29 -14.74 8.10
N GLY A 256 22.08 -15.00 8.55
CA GLY A 256 21.53 -14.36 9.73
C GLY A 256 20.18 -14.94 10.09
N ARG A 257 19.59 -14.44 11.16
CA ARG A 257 18.24 -14.80 11.60
C ARG A 257 17.25 -13.71 11.21
N VAL A 258 16.08 -14.10 10.74
CA VAL A 258 14.96 -13.18 10.45
C VAL A 258 13.76 -13.54 11.31
N GLN A 259 13.10 -12.51 11.81
CA GLN A 259 11.78 -12.63 12.41
C GLN A 259 10.80 -11.72 11.64
N VAL A 260 9.64 -12.28 11.33
CA VAL A 260 8.52 -11.54 10.73
C VAL A 260 7.31 -11.67 11.66
N VAL A 261 6.71 -10.54 11.97
CA VAL A 261 5.51 -10.42 12.81
C VAL A 261 4.34 -9.97 11.96
N GLY A 262 3.25 -10.74 12.04
CA GLY A 262 2.02 -10.48 11.31
C GLY A 262 1.17 -9.39 11.94
N VAL A 263 0.07 -9.06 11.27
CA VAL A 263 -0.85 -7.97 11.66
C VAL A 263 -1.49 -8.15 13.04
N ASP A 264 -1.56 -9.39 13.55
CA ASP A 264 -2.12 -9.74 14.85
C ASP A 264 -1.07 -9.72 15.98
N GLY A 265 0.15 -9.24 15.70
CA GLY A 265 1.27 -9.22 16.63
C GLY A 265 1.93 -10.57 16.83
N ARG A 266 1.49 -11.64 16.14
CA ARG A 266 2.11 -12.97 16.27
C ARG A 266 3.31 -13.12 15.36
N ARG A 267 4.31 -13.85 15.84
CA ARG A 267 5.44 -14.28 15.02
C ARG A 267 4.95 -15.28 13.98
N VAL A 268 5.03 -14.88 12.71
CA VAL A 268 4.65 -15.72 11.56
C VAL A 268 5.86 -16.36 10.89
N LEU A 269 7.07 -15.82 11.13
CA LEU A 269 8.32 -16.39 10.66
C LEU A 269 9.43 -16.21 11.69
N ASP A 270 10.20 -17.27 11.93
CA ASP A 270 11.45 -17.25 12.70
C ASP A 270 12.39 -18.28 12.09
N THR A 271 13.40 -17.83 11.36
CA THR A 271 14.26 -18.75 10.62
C THR A 271 15.61 -18.14 10.28
N THR A 272 16.51 -18.97 9.76
CA THR A 272 17.82 -18.55 9.28
C THR A 272 17.74 -18.23 7.79
N LEU A 273 18.18 -17.02 7.45
CA LEU A 273 18.50 -16.58 6.11
C LEU A 273 19.90 -17.05 5.73
N LYS A 274 20.04 -17.60 4.53
CA LYS A 274 21.32 -18.02 3.95
C LYS A 274 21.45 -17.47 2.54
N ALA A 275 22.69 -17.22 2.13
CA ALA A 275 23.02 -16.86 0.76
C ALA A 275 22.30 -17.76 -0.26
N GLY A 276 21.71 -17.15 -1.28
CA GLY A 276 20.96 -17.84 -2.33
C GLY A 276 19.45 -17.92 -2.11
N CYS A 277 18.96 -17.68 -0.88
CA CYS A 277 17.54 -17.73 -0.59
C CYS A 277 16.82 -16.41 -0.97
N LEU A 278 15.58 -16.54 -1.42
CA LEU A 278 14.61 -15.46 -1.57
C LEU A 278 13.58 -15.57 -0.45
N PHE A 279 13.23 -14.45 0.17
CA PHE A 279 12.08 -14.38 1.07
C PHE A 279 11.30 -13.10 0.82
N ILE A 280 10.00 -13.14 1.13
CA ILE A 280 9.05 -12.05 0.87
C ILE A 280 8.43 -11.65 2.19
N VAL A 281 8.45 -10.35 2.48
CA VAL A 281 7.75 -9.78 3.63
C VAL A 281 6.44 -9.18 3.11
N PRO A 282 5.27 -9.67 3.59
CA PRO A 282 3.99 -9.10 3.24
C PRO A 282 3.87 -7.62 3.65
N ARG A 283 2.93 -6.91 3.03
CA ARG A 283 2.66 -5.50 3.36
C ARG A 283 2.37 -5.36 4.86
N PHE A 284 2.91 -4.34 5.51
CA PHE A 284 2.72 -4.02 6.94
C PHE A 284 3.20 -5.05 7.97
N PHE A 285 3.77 -6.17 7.53
CA PHE A 285 4.39 -7.11 8.45
C PHE A 285 5.70 -6.47 8.91
N VAL A 286 5.94 -6.50 10.22
CA VAL A 286 7.18 -5.97 10.76
C VAL A 286 8.24 -7.05 10.63
N VAL A 287 9.38 -6.66 10.08
CA VAL A 287 10.51 -7.55 9.87
C VAL A 287 11.74 -6.99 10.57
N SER A 288 12.52 -7.88 11.18
CA SER A 288 13.85 -7.57 11.66
C SER A 288 14.80 -8.69 11.26
N LYS A 289 16.06 -8.33 11.02
CA LYS A 289 17.13 -9.25 10.61
C LYS A 289 18.33 -9.03 11.52
N ILE A 290 18.91 -10.10 12.05
CA ILE A 290 20.18 -10.10 12.78
C ILE A 290 21.19 -10.88 11.95
N CYS A 291 22.36 -10.33 11.71
CA CYS A 291 23.42 -11.01 10.99
C CYS A 291 24.22 -11.93 11.90
N ASP A 292 24.72 -13.02 11.33
CA ASP A 292 25.76 -13.82 11.96
C ASP A 292 27.08 -13.00 12.05
N PRO A 293 28.12 -13.48 12.77
CA PRO A 293 29.36 -12.73 12.97
C PRO A 293 30.11 -12.33 11.69
N VAL A 294 29.84 -12.98 10.57
CA VAL A 294 30.45 -12.68 9.26
C VAL A 294 29.73 -11.59 8.46
N GLY A 295 28.58 -11.11 8.94
CA GLY A 295 27.74 -10.14 8.25
C GLY A 295 26.81 -10.77 7.22
N MET A 296 25.91 -9.97 6.65
CA MET A 296 24.96 -10.39 5.63
C MET A 296 24.74 -9.28 4.61
N GLU A 297 24.64 -9.67 3.34
CA GLU A 297 24.34 -8.77 2.23
C GLU A 297 23.12 -9.27 1.49
N TRP A 298 22.22 -8.36 1.15
CA TRP A 298 21.04 -8.69 0.37
C TRP A 298 20.69 -7.57 -0.61
N PHE A 299 20.06 -7.97 -1.70
CA PHE A 299 19.47 -7.08 -2.68
C PHE A 299 17.95 -7.19 -2.56
N SER A 300 17.24 -6.07 -2.49
CA SER A 300 15.79 -6.08 -2.37
C SER A 300 15.10 -5.19 -3.40
N ILE A 301 13.86 -5.53 -3.73
CA ILE A 301 12.93 -4.65 -4.46
C ILE A 301 11.69 -4.35 -3.61
N ILE A 302 11.12 -3.19 -3.86
CA ILE A 302 9.89 -2.68 -3.25
C ILE A 302 8.90 -2.33 -4.38
N SER A 303 7.66 -2.78 -4.26
CA SER A 303 6.63 -2.70 -5.32
C SER A 303 6.08 -1.30 -5.63
N THR A 304 6.73 -0.22 -5.18
CA THR A 304 6.30 1.17 -5.31
C THR A 304 7.49 2.06 -5.66
N PRO A 305 7.36 2.98 -6.64
CA PRO A 305 8.43 3.89 -7.01
C PRO A 305 8.31 5.18 -6.19
N LYS A 306 8.97 5.28 -5.04
CA LYS A 306 9.24 6.58 -4.38
C LYS A 306 10.36 6.49 -3.33
N GLU A 307 10.91 7.67 -3.01
CA GLU A 307 11.98 7.88 -2.03
C GLU A 307 11.72 7.07 -0.74
N PHE A 308 12.70 6.22 -0.44
CA PHE A 308 12.73 5.24 0.63
C PHE A 308 12.36 5.88 1.98
N SER A 309 11.28 5.44 2.62
CA SER A 309 11.05 5.64 4.06
C SER A 309 10.69 4.29 4.68
N ILE A 310 11.70 3.59 5.20
CA ILE A 310 11.46 2.50 6.15
C ILE A 310 11.45 3.17 7.51
N VAL A 311 10.33 3.10 8.23
CA VAL A 311 10.29 3.57 9.62
C VAL A 311 11.10 2.58 10.45
N TRP A 312 12.37 2.92 10.65
CA TRP A 312 13.22 2.29 11.64
C TRP A 312 12.92 2.97 12.97
N ASN A 313 12.39 2.22 13.93
CA ASN A 313 12.21 2.73 15.28
C ASN A 313 13.61 2.92 15.89
N SER A 314 14.21 4.10 15.71
CA SER A 314 15.44 4.49 16.40
C SER A 314 15.02 5.08 17.73
N GLY A 315 15.21 4.31 18.79
CA GLY A 315 14.84 4.71 20.13
C GLY A 315 15.69 5.91 20.59
N THR A 316 15.11 7.10 20.52
CA THR A 316 15.51 8.22 21.39
C THR A 316 14.26 8.92 21.90
N ILE A 317 13.89 8.64 23.15
CA ILE A 317 12.97 9.50 23.93
C ILE A 317 13.84 10.66 24.47
N PRO A 318 13.67 11.92 24.04
CA PRO A 318 14.52 13.01 24.53
C PRO A 318 14.00 13.51 25.88
N TRP A 319 14.70 13.17 26.97
CA TRP A 319 14.62 13.95 28.20
C TRP A 319 15.51 15.19 28.06
N GLN A 320 14.86 16.36 28.09
CA GLN A 320 15.38 17.71 28.31
C GLN A 320 16.90 17.95 28.10
N LYS A 321 17.25 18.69 27.05
CA LYS A 321 18.37 19.64 27.10
C LYS A 321 17.96 20.98 26.49
N GLN A 322 17.84 21.97 27.37
CA GLN A 322 17.80 23.39 27.02
C GLN A 322 19.12 23.83 26.39
N GLY A 323 19.02 24.58 25.29
CA GLY A 323 19.98 25.62 24.89
C GLY A 323 21.12 25.19 23.96
N MET A 324 20.97 25.48 22.66
CA MET A 324 21.90 26.31 21.88
C MET A 324 21.41 26.40 20.41
N GLU A 325 21.57 27.58 19.83
CA GLU A 325 21.16 27.93 18.46
C GLU A 325 22.13 27.42 17.38
N THR A 326 21.54 27.21 16.19
CA THR A 326 22.07 27.27 14.81
C THR A 326 22.82 26.10 14.15
N GLU A 327 22.24 25.77 12.98
CA GLU A 327 22.82 25.39 11.69
C GLU A 327 22.90 23.91 11.26
N ASN A 328 22.29 23.68 10.09
CA ASN A 328 22.11 22.46 9.31
C ASN A 328 23.32 21.53 9.30
N LEU A 329 23.09 20.30 9.77
CA LEU A 329 23.54 18.99 9.25
C LEU A 329 23.30 17.99 10.39
N MET A 330 22.34 17.06 10.20
CA MET A 330 22.05 16.05 11.21
C MET A 330 23.23 15.08 11.33
N SER A 331 24.05 15.29 12.36
CA SER A 331 24.94 14.27 12.91
C SER A 331 24.14 13.36 13.83
N PHE A 332 24.22 12.04 13.63
CA PHE A 332 23.79 11.07 14.64
C PHE A 332 25.00 10.20 15.02
N ASP A 333 25.36 10.28 16.29
CA ASP A 333 26.57 9.70 16.87
C ASP A 333 26.21 8.62 17.90
N LEU A 334 27.07 7.59 17.97
CA LEU A 334 27.38 6.66 19.08
C LEU A 334 26.44 5.50 19.46
N TYR A 335 26.99 4.26 19.51
CA TYR A 335 27.41 3.61 20.78
C TYR A 335 28.35 2.40 20.52
N GLN A 336 29.32 2.15 21.41
CA GLN A 336 30.24 1.00 21.36
C GLN A 336 29.97 0.07 22.55
N GLY A 337 29.42 -1.12 22.31
CA GLY A 337 29.31 -2.17 23.32
C GLY A 337 30.60 -3.02 23.46
N PRO A 338 30.95 -3.48 24.67
CA PRO A 338 32.16 -4.27 24.95
C PRO A 338 31.98 -5.75 24.59
N GLY A 339 33.09 -6.39 24.19
CA GLY A 339 33.13 -7.82 23.86
C GLY A 339 32.99 -8.72 25.10
N ILE A 340 32.34 -9.87 24.94
CA ILE A 340 32.24 -10.92 25.96
C ILE A 340 32.62 -12.29 25.32
N PRO A 341 33.29 -13.20 26.04
CA PRO A 341 33.99 -14.36 25.49
C PRO A 341 33.14 -15.64 25.42
N ASP A 342 33.62 -16.58 24.59
CA ASP A 342 33.13 -17.96 24.39
C ASP A 342 32.97 -18.78 25.67
N VAL A 343 31.83 -19.48 25.79
CA VAL A 343 31.70 -20.74 26.57
C VAL A 343 30.78 -21.72 25.84
N LEU A 344 31.32 -22.91 25.55
CA LEU A 344 30.69 -24.12 24.98
C LEU A 344 29.89 -24.94 26.01
N SER A 345 29.13 -25.93 25.50
CA SER A 345 28.43 -27.09 26.13
C SER A 345 26.90 -26.93 26.21
N ASP A 346 26.01 -27.87 25.86
CA ASP A 346 26.02 -29.29 25.45
C ASP A 346 24.58 -29.64 24.95
N PRO A 347 24.36 -30.39 23.85
CA PRO A 347 23.01 -30.68 23.33
C PRO A 347 22.47 -32.04 23.80
N SER A 348 21.27 -32.09 24.38
CA SER A 348 20.40 -33.27 24.28
C SER A 348 18.96 -33.00 24.71
N LYS A 349 18.01 -33.25 23.80
CA LYS A 349 16.97 -34.28 23.93
C LYS A 349 15.96 -34.21 22.78
N GLU A 350 15.98 -35.26 21.98
CA GLU A 350 14.92 -35.68 21.07
C GLU A 350 13.71 -36.20 21.87
N ALA A 351 12.50 -36.01 21.31
CA ALA A 351 11.37 -36.92 21.50
C ALA A 351 10.48 -36.93 20.26
N ILE A 352 10.06 -38.14 19.92
CA ILE A 352 9.47 -38.62 18.66
C ILE A 352 7.93 -38.61 18.71
N LEU A 353 7.35 -38.39 17.51
CA LEU A 353 6.01 -38.69 16.97
C LEU A 353 4.89 -39.25 17.86
N GLU A 354 3.66 -38.79 17.56
CA GLU A 354 2.59 -39.72 17.17
C GLU A 354 1.61 -39.13 16.14
N ASN A 355 1.25 -39.99 15.18
CA ASN A 355 0.38 -39.79 14.03
C ASN A 355 -1.11 -39.84 14.42
N THR A 356 -1.96 -39.15 13.68
CA THR A 356 -3.25 -39.73 13.27
C THR A 356 -3.76 -39.10 11.97
N ALA A 357 -3.97 -39.96 10.97
CA ALA A 357 -4.58 -39.64 9.70
C ALA A 357 -6.07 -39.98 9.74
N VAL A 358 -6.91 -39.20 9.05
CA VAL A 358 -8.19 -39.66 8.49
C VAL A 358 -8.38 -39.00 7.12
N ALA A 359 -8.74 -39.83 6.14
CA ALA A 359 -8.93 -39.54 4.73
C ALA A 359 -10.42 -39.31 4.37
N SER A 360 -10.63 -38.81 3.13
CA SER A 360 -11.82 -38.88 2.23
C SER A 360 -12.26 -37.49 1.75
N ALA A 361 -12.68 -37.24 0.50
CA ALA A 361 -12.76 -38.01 -0.73
C ALA A 361 -12.87 -37.02 -1.91
N ALA A 362 -12.55 -37.48 -3.13
CA ALA A 362 -12.67 -36.78 -4.41
C ALA A 362 -14.03 -36.99 -5.11
N ASN A 363 -14.20 -36.29 -6.23
CA ASN A 363 -15.24 -36.31 -7.29
C ASN A 363 -16.31 -35.20 -7.16
N ASP A 364 -16.68 -34.43 -8.20
CA ASP A 364 -16.85 -34.73 -9.63
C ASP A 364 -16.59 -33.54 -10.58
N LEU A 365 -16.35 -33.89 -11.85
CA LEU A 365 -16.16 -33.03 -13.03
C LEU A 365 -17.46 -32.87 -13.87
N ASN A 366 -17.46 -31.83 -14.71
CA ASN A 366 -18.23 -31.57 -15.96
C ASN A 366 -19.60 -30.86 -15.90
N SER A 367 -19.66 -29.66 -16.51
CA SER A 367 -20.21 -29.51 -17.88
C SER A 367 -19.85 -28.17 -18.54
N SER A 368 -19.55 -28.24 -19.84
CA SER A 368 -19.44 -27.17 -20.86
C SER A 368 -20.84 -26.63 -21.22
N SER A 369 -21.10 -25.46 -21.82
CA SER A 369 -20.49 -24.79 -22.98
C SER A 369 -21.17 -23.44 -23.29
N SER A 370 -20.51 -22.65 -24.15
CA SER A 370 -21.02 -21.75 -25.21
C SER A 370 -20.98 -20.22 -24.99
N ASP A 371 -20.29 -19.60 -25.95
CA ASP A 371 -19.92 -18.20 -26.14
C ASP A 371 -21.09 -17.22 -26.31
N THR A 372 -20.90 -16.00 -25.80
CA THR A 372 -21.06 -14.75 -26.57
C THR A 372 -20.19 -13.66 -25.97
N ASN A 373 -19.32 -13.05 -26.79
CA ASN A 373 -18.57 -11.84 -26.48
C ASN A 373 -19.53 -10.65 -26.31
N GLU A 374 -19.94 -10.36 -25.08
CA GLU A 374 -20.38 -9.04 -24.64
C GLU A 374 -19.46 -8.61 -23.50
N VAL A 375 -18.92 -7.40 -23.56
CA VAL A 375 -18.28 -6.77 -22.39
C VAL A 375 -19.37 -6.70 -21.31
N PRO A 376 -19.24 -7.41 -20.17
CA PRO A 376 -20.33 -7.47 -19.23
C PRO A 376 -20.47 -6.11 -18.55
N PHE A 377 -21.53 -5.38 -18.88
CA PHE A 377 -22.06 -4.35 -18.00
C PHE A 377 -22.42 -5.04 -16.69
N ASN A 378 -21.68 -4.76 -15.62
CA ASN A 378 -21.83 -5.46 -14.35
C ASN A 378 -23.22 -5.17 -13.75
N LYS A 379 -24.16 -6.09 -13.95
CA LYS A 379 -25.55 -6.00 -13.51
C LYS A 379 -25.66 -6.08 -11.98
N GLU A 380 -24.62 -6.56 -11.30
CA GLU A 380 -24.57 -6.71 -9.83
C GLU A 380 -24.49 -5.36 -9.10
N ALA A 381 -23.96 -4.31 -9.72
CA ALA A 381 -23.87 -2.98 -9.08
C ALA A 381 -25.25 -2.29 -8.88
N MET A 382 -26.33 -2.83 -9.45
CA MET A 382 -27.68 -2.22 -9.38
C MET A 382 -28.55 -2.72 -8.22
N ASP A 383 -28.17 -3.78 -7.49
CA ASP A 383 -28.99 -4.37 -6.41
C ASP A 383 -28.26 -4.36 -5.05
N VAL A 384 -27.42 -3.34 -4.83
CA VAL A 384 -26.69 -3.15 -3.57
C VAL A 384 -27.63 -2.54 -2.53
N ASP A 385 -27.76 -3.20 -1.37
CA ASP A 385 -28.51 -2.65 -0.24
C ASP A 385 -27.85 -1.36 0.28
N LEU A 386 -28.57 -0.24 0.15
CA LEU A 386 -28.14 1.09 0.59
C LEU A 386 -28.71 1.46 1.97
N SER A 387 -29.30 0.50 2.69
CA SER A 387 -29.92 0.76 3.98
C SER A 387 -28.91 1.29 5.01
N PRO A 388 -29.27 2.34 5.78
CA PRO A 388 -28.38 2.91 6.78
C PRO A 388 -28.12 1.92 7.93
N GLN A 389 -26.87 1.81 8.37
CA GLN A 389 -26.46 0.84 9.39
C GLN A 389 -25.87 1.51 10.63
N LEU A 390 -26.09 0.90 11.81
CA LEU A 390 -25.40 1.27 13.05
C LEU A 390 -24.08 0.50 13.18
N ALA A 391 -23.09 1.11 13.83
CA ALA A 391 -21.85 0.42 14.16
C ALA A 391 -22.09 -0.67 15.21
N LYS A 392 -21.33 -1.76 15.12
CA LYS A 392 -21.31 -2.82 16.13
C LYS A 392 -20.04 -2.78 16.94
N LYS A 393 -20.15 -3.09 18.23
CA LYS A 393 -18.98 -3.21 19.12
C LYS A 393 -18.16 -4.42 18.67
N LEU A 394 -16.90 -4.18 18.32
CA LEU A 394 -15.95 -5.23 17.97
C LEU A 394 -15.25 -5.77 19.22
N TYR A 395 -14.76 -4.87 20.08
CA TYR A 395 -14.16 -5.18 21.37
C TYR A 395 -14.26 -3.98 22.33
N GLY A 396 -13.95 -4.19 23.61
CA GLY A 396 -13.86 -3.12 24.62
C GLY A 396 -13.80 -3.64 26.06
N GLY A 397 -13.58 -2.73 27.00
CA GLY A 397 -13.52 -2.97 28.44
C GLY A 397 -13.69 -1.67 29.23
N ASP A 398 -13.17 -1.60 30.45
CA ASP A 398 -13.37 -0.46 31.39
C ASP A 398 -12.77 0.87 30.91
N GLY A 399 -11.84 0.81 29.94
CA GLY A 399 -11.23 1.98 29.30
C GLY A 399 -12.02 2.52 28.11
N GLY A 400 -12.98 1.75 27.59
CA GLY A 400 -13.72 2.12 26.38
C GLY A 400 -13.95 0.97 25.43
N SER A 401 -14.53 1.27 24.27
CA SER A 401 -14.94 0.31 23.26
C SER A 401 -14.60 0.78 21.85
N TYR A 402 -14.32 -0.19 20.97
CA TYR A 402 -14.13 0.02 19.54
C TYR A 402 -15.33 -0.54 18.79
N TYR A 403 -15.87 0.25 17.86
CA TYR A 403 -17.01 -0.11 17.03
C TYR A 403 -16.64 -0.04 15.55
N THR A 404 -17.23 -0.91 14.74
CA THR A 404 -16.98 -0.99 13.29
C THR A 404 -18.28 -1.15 12.52
N TRP A 405 -18.29 -0.70 11.26
CA TRP A 405 -19.30 -1.10 10.28
C TRP A 405 -18.71 -2.20 9.40
N SER A 406 -19.46 -3.29 9.22
CA SER A 406 -19.00 -4.45 8.46
C SER A 406 -19.46 -4.36 6.99
N PRO A 407 -18.60 -4.70 6.01
CA PRO A 407 -18.99 -4.82 4.61
C PRO A 407 -20.01 -5.94 4.37
N SER A 408 -20.19 -6.87 5.32
CA SER A 408 -21.27 -7.87 5.24
C SER A 408 -22.66 -7.29 5.46
N GLU A 409 -22.76 -6.12 6.11
CA GLU A 409 -24.04 -5.47 6.46
C GLU A 409 -24.24 -4.15 5.73
N LEU A 410 -23.15 -3.50 5.34
CA LEU A 410 -23.15 -2.32 4.48
C LEU A 410 -22.21 -2.59 3.29
N PRO A 411 -22.67 -3.30 2.25
CA PRO A 411 -21.82 -3.77 1.15
C PRO A 411 -21.08 -2.66 0.41
N MET A 412 -21.64 -1.45 0.40
CA MET A 412 -20.99 -0.27 -0.16
C MET A 412 -19.63 0.08 0.47
N LEU A 413 -19.31 -0.41 1.67
CA LEU A 413 -17.96 -0.31 2.23
C LEU A 413 -16.95 -1.05 1.34
N ARG A 414 -17.30 -2.26 0.88
CA ARG A 414 -16.45 -3.04 -0.01
C ARG A 414 -16.43 -2.46 -1.42
N GLU A 415 -17.60 -2.22 -2.00
CA GLU A 415 -17.71 -1.70 -3.38
C GLU A 415 -17.06 -0.32 -3.54
N GLY A 416 -17.11 0.48 -2.47
CA GLY A 416 -16.56 1.82 -2.46
C GLY A 416 -15.11 1.92 -2.01
N ASN A 417 -14.48 0.82 -1.58
CA ASN A 417 -13.21 0.83 -0.87
C ASN A 417 -13.22 1.79 0.34
N ILE A 418 -14.30 1.83 1.11
CA ILE A 418 -14.46 2.72 2.27
C ILE A 418 -14.44 1.93 3.56
N GLY A 419 -13.62 2.36 4.51
CA GLY A 419 -13.66 1.89 5.90
C GLY A 419 -14.35 2.89 6.82
N ALA A 420 -15.06 2.38 7.83
CA ALA A 420 -15.61 3.20 8.90
C ALA A 420 -15.53 2.50 10.26
N ALA A 421 -15.14 3.25 11.29
CA ALA A 421 -15.05 2.78 12.67
C ALA A 421 -15.24 3.93 13.65
N LYS A 422 -15.46 3.64 14.92
CA LYS A 422 -15.37 4.66 15.98
C LYS A 422 -14.81 4.07 17.27
N ILE A 423 -14.11 4.90 18.03
CA ILE A 423 -13.76 4.60 19.42
C ILE A 423 -14.66 5.39 20.36
N ALA A 424 -14.96 4.81 21.51
CA ALA A 424 -15.64 5.48 22.61
C ALA A 424 -14.83 5.20 23.88
N LEU A 425 -14.19 6.24 24.42
CA LEU A 425 -13.25 6.15 25.54
C LEU A 425 -13.91 6.68 26.80
N GLU A 426 -13.94 5.84 27.83
CA GLU A 426 -14.37 6.22 29.17
C GLU A 426 -13.33 7.11 29.85
N LYS A 427 -13.64 7.70 31.00
CA LYS A 427 -12.65 8.45 31.81
C LYS A 427 -11.36 7.65 31.99
N ASN A 428 -10.19 8.26 31.81
CA ASN A 428 -8.87 7.60 31.86
C ASN A 428 -8.72 6.45 30.84
N GLY A 429 -9.53 6.43 29.79
CA GLY A 429 -9.43 5.49 28.68
C GLY A 429 -8.32 5.88 27.72
N LEU A 430 -7.44 4.94 27.39
CA LEU A 430 -6.36 5.11 26.40
C LEU A 430 -6.55 4.10 25.27
N ALA A 431 -6.80 4.59 24.05
CA ALA A 431 -6.55 3.83 22.84
C ALA A 431 -5.03 3.79 22.62
N LEU A 432 -4.45 2.60 22.73
CA LEU A 432 -3.01 2.39 22.68
C LEU A 432 -2.42 2.84 21.33
N PRO A 433 -1.13 3.26 21.30
CA PRO A 433 -0.44 3.64 20.08
C PRO A 433 -0.55 2.57 19.00
N ARG A 434 -1.04 2.97 17.83
CA ARG A 434 -1.27 2.09 16.68
C ARG A 434 -1.11 2.83 15.36
N TYR A 435 -0.66 2.13 14.32
CA TYR A 435 -0.76 2.60 12.94
C TYR A 435 -1.89 1.88 12.20
N SER A 436 -2.29 2.39 11.04
CA SER A 436 -3.35 1.78 10.24
C SER A 436 -2.98 1.71 8.75
N ASP A 437 -3.47 0.66 8.10
CA ASP A 437 -3.34 0.40 6.66
C ASP A 437 -4.29 1.23 5.78
N SER A 438 -4.77 2.37 6.27
CA SER A 438 -5.80 3.16 5.61
C SER A 438 -5.64 4.65 5.94
N ALA A 439 -5.68 5.49 4.91
CA ALA A 439 -5.78 6.94 5.07
C ALA A 439 -7.21 7.30 5.47
N LYS A 440 -7.39 8.15 6.47
CA LYS A 440 -8.72 8.42 7.05
C LYS A 440 -8.85 9.84 7.60
N VAL A 441 -10.10 10.26 7.80
CA VAL A 441 -10.44 11.47 8.56
C VAL A 441 -11.05 11.02 9.88
N ALA A 442 -10.49 11.53 10.99
CA ALA A 442 -11.07 11.39 12.31
C ALA A 442 -11.97 12.60 12.61
N TYR A 443 -13.13 12.39 13.21
CA TYR A 443 -14.05 13.44 13.65
C TYR A 443 -14.52 13.17 15.08
N VAL A 444 -14.33 14.14 15.98
CA VAL A 444 -14.71 14.03 17.38
C VAL A 444 -16.21 14.28 17.52
N LEU A 445 -16.98 13.22 17.74
CA LEU A 445 -18.43 13.25 17.88
C LEU A 445 -18.88 13.79 19.25
N GLN A 446 -18.11 13.51 20.30
CA GLN A 446 -18.48 13.81 21.69
C GLN A 446 -17.24 13.95 22.56
N GLY A 447 -17.32 14.81 23.58
CA GLY A 447 -16.31 14.94 24.63
C GLY A 447 -15.08 15.74 24.21
N SER A 448 -14.05 15.63 25.04
CA SER A 448 -12.73 16.21 24.84
C SER A 448 -11.66 15.21 25.29
N GLY A 449 -10.43 15.44 24.85
CA GLY A 449 -9.31 14.61 25.23
C GLY A 449 -8.02 15.04 24.56
N THR A 450 -7.08 14.11 24.49
CA THR A 450 -5.75 14.31 23.92
C THR A 450 -5.48 13.25 22.87
N ALA A 451 -4.88 13.64 21.75
CA ALA A 451 -4.39 12.72 20.72
C ALA A 451 -2.89 12.96 20.48
N GLY A 452 -2.12 11.88 20.43
CA GLY A 452 -0.76 11.91 19.90
C GLY A 452 -0.74 11.37 18.48
N ILE A 453 -0.01 12.06 17.61
CA ILE A 453 0.06 11.79 16.18
C ILE A 453 1.53 11.81 15.77
N VAL A 454 2.01 10.71 15.20
CA VAL A 454 3.38 10.58 14.67
C VAL A 454 3.28 10.28 13.18
N LEU A 455 3.60 11.28 12.35
CA LEU A 455 3.75 11.10 10.91
C LEU A 455 5.07 10.35 10.62
N PRO A 456 5.19 9.65 9.49
CA PRO A 456 6.43 8.99 9.11
C PRO A 456 7.63 9.94 9.18
N GLU A 457 8.71 9.50 9.83
CA GLU A 457 9.96 10.27 10.00
C GLU A 457 9.83 11.62 10.73
N ALA A 458 8.71 11.86 11.41
CA ALA A 458 8.46 13.09 12.15
C ALA A 458 8.43 12.84 13.67
N GLU A 459 8.62 13.92 14.43
CA GLU A 459 8.38 13.92 15.87
C GLU A 459 6.89 13.81 16.19
N GLU A 460 6.58 13.32 17.39
CA GLU A 460 5.23 13.27 17.91
C GLU A 460 4.63 14.66 18.10
N LYS A 461 3.41 14.85 17.58
CA LYS A 461 2.56 15.99 17.88
C LYS A 461 1.48 15.59 18.87
N VAL A 462 1.37 16.32 19.97
CA VAL A 462 0.36 16.07 21.02
C VAL A 462 -0.64 17.21 21.01
N ILE A 463 -1.90 16.89 20.70
CA ILE A 463 -2.95 17.88 20.47
C ILE A 463 -4.14 17.68 21.38
N ALA A 464 -4.74 18.80 21.79
CA ALA A 464 -6.02 18.81 22.50
C ALA A 464 -7.12 18.70 21.46
N ILE A 465 -8.05 17.78 21.71
CA ILE A 465 -9.18 17.51 20.83
C ILE A 465 -10.49 17.72 21.58
N LYS A 466 -11.50 18.22 20.89
CA LYS A 466 -12.85 18.40 21.42
C LYS A 466 -13.91 18.15 20.35
N LYS A 467 -15.16 17.97 20.77
CA LYS A 467 -16.32 17.82 19.89
C LYS A 467 -16.27 18.83 18.72
N GLY A 468 -16.49 18.32 17.52
CA GLY A 468 -16.42 19.08 16.28
C GLY A 468 -15.04 19.11 15.64
N ASP A 469 -13.97 18.69 16.33
CA ASP A 469 -12.64 18.62 15.73
C ASP A 469 -12.57 17.51 14.68
N ALA A 470 -12.01 17.85 13.52
CA ALA A 470 -11.65 16.93 12.47
C ALA A 470 -10.14 16.92 12.23
N ILE A 471 -9.59 15.74 12.01
CA ILE A 471 -8.15 15.48 11.87
C ILE A 471 -7.95 14.59 10.65
N ALA A 472 -7.08 15.02 9.74
CA ALA A 472 -6.68 14.23 8.59
C ALA A 472 -5.52 13.32 8.99
N LEU A 473 -5.67 12.01 8.79
CA LEU A 473 -4.74 10.98 9.22
C LEU A 473 -4.19 10.25 7.97
N PRO A 474 -2.99 10.62 7.50
CA PRO A 474 -2.37 9.99 6.34
C PRO A 474 -2.16 8.49 6.55
N PHE A 475 -1.95 7.81 5.42
CA PHE A 475 -1.70 6.39 5.41
C PHE A 475 -0.45 6.02 6.25
N GLY A 476 -0.54 5.00 7.11
CA GLY A 476 0.59 4.54 7.94
C GLY A 476 0.88 5.39 9.19
N VAL A 477 0.12 6.45 9.45
CA VAL A 477 0.30 7.31 10.65
C VAL A 477 0.10 6.55 11.95
N VAL A 478 0.96 6.78 12.94
CA VAL A 478 0.79 6.24 14.30
C VAL A 478 -0.05 7.23 15.11
N THR A 479 -1.07 6.73 15.81
CA THR A 479 -1.90 7.54 16.71
C THR A 479 -2.17 6.85 18.04
N TRP A 480 -2.36 7.63 19.10
CA TRP A 480 -3.01 7.21 20.35
C TRP A 480 -4.03 8.27 20.78
N TRP A 481 -5.02 7.86 21.56
CA TRP A 481 -6.15 8.70 21.96
C TRP A 481 -6.44 8.51 23.43
N TYR A 482 -6.54 9.60 24.18
CA TYR A 482 -6.72 9.57 25.63
C TYR A 482 -7.87 10.46 26.07
N ASN A 483 -8.71 9.94 26.96
CA ASN A 483 -9.76 10.70 27.62
C ASN A 483 -9.39 10.94 29.09
N SER A 484 -9.13 12.18 29.47
CA SER A 484 -8.93 12.59 30.87
C SER A 484 -10.24 12.91 31.61
N ASP A 485 -11.33 13.09 30.87
CA ASP A 485 -12.54 13.73 31.37
C ASP A 485 -13.59 12.69 31.77
N ASP A 486 -14.52 13.08 32.65
CA ASP A 486 -15.64 12.20 33.06
C ASP A 486 -16.63 11.94 31.92
N THR A 487 -16.66 12.81 30.91
CA THR A 487 -17.52 12.64 29.74
C THR A 487 -16.85 11.69 28.75
N GLU A 488 -17.59 10.71 28.26
CA GLU A 488 -17.09 9.79 27.23
C GLU A 488 -16.64 10.56 25.97
N LEU A 489 -15.42 10.27 25.53
CA LEU A 489 -14.84 10.78 24.29
C LEU A 489 -15.16 9.83 23.14
N VAL A 490 -15.86 10.29 22.12
CA VAL A 490 -16.23 9.47 20.96
C VAL A 490 -15.59 10.06 19.69
N VAL A 491 -14.78 9.26 19.00
CA VAL A 491 -14.10 9.67 17.76
C VAL A 491 -14.48 8.72 16.63
N LEU A 492 -15.07 9.29 15.57
CA LEU A 492 -15.41 8.62 14.32
C LEU A 492 -14.19 8.61 13.39
N PHE A 493 -13.98 7.50 12.68
CA PHE A 493 -12.99 7.36 11.62
C PHE A 493 -13.70 6.92 10.34
N MET A 494 -13.47 7.63 9.24
CA MET A 494 -13.93 7.23 7.90
C MET A 494 -12.79 7.45 6.91
N GLY A 495 -12.55 6.50 6.00
CA GLY A 495 -11.32 6.52 5.20
C GLY A 495 -11.32 5.58 4.00
N ASP A 496 -10.26 5.68 3.21
CA ASP A 496 -9.99 4.84 2.05
C ASP A 496 -9.30 3.54 2.46
N THR A 497 -9.83 2.43 1.95
CA THR A 497 -9.35 1.06 2.16
C THR A 497 -8.89 0.40 0.86
N SER A 498 -8.72 1.17 -0.22
CA SER A 498 -8.27 0.65 -1.53
C SER A 498 -6.89 -0.05 -1.46
N LYS A 499 -6.10 0.28 -0.43
CA LYS A 499 -4.79 -0.33 -0.13
C LYS A 499 -4.78 -1.16 1.16
N ALA A 500 -5.92 -1.31 1.83
CA ALA A 500 -6.02 -2.06 3.08
C ALA A 500 -5.93 -3.58 2.85
N HIS A 501 -5.62 -4.34 3.91
CA HIS A 501 -5.63 -5.81 3.85
C HIS A 501 -7.04 -6.36 3.66
N LYS A 502 -8.04 -5.63 4.15
CA LYS A 502 -9.45 -5.98 4.08
C LYS A 502 -10.20 -4.84 3.42
N VAL A 503 -10.63 -5.06 2.19
CA VAL A 503 -11.44 -4.06 1.47
C VAL A 503 -12.74 -3.80 2.25
N GLY A 504 -12.99 -2.54 2.59
CA GLY A 504 -14.14 -2.11 3.37
C GLY A 504 -13.95 -2.08 4.89
N GLU A 505 -12.77 -2.45 5.40
CA GLU A 505 -12.44 -2.46 6.83
C GLU A 505 -11.06 -1.87 7.10
N PHE A 506 -10.87 -1.21 8.24
CA PHE A 506 -9.54 -0.82 8.69
C PHE A 506 -8.83 -1.99 9.36
N THR A 507 -7.54 -2.16 9.07
CA THR A 507 -6.64 -2.97 9.89
C THR A 507 -5.78 -2.04 10.73
N ASP A 508 -5.87 -2.17 12.04
CA ASP A 508 -5.12 -1.39 13.01
C ASP A 508 -4.01 -2.26 13.63
N PHE A 509 -2.79 -1.73 13.68
CA PHE A 509 -1.57 -2.41 14.12
C PHE A 509 -1.06 -1.79 15.42
N TYR A 510 -1.12 -2.54 16.51
CA TYR A 510 -0.78 -2.02 17.83
C TYR A 510 0.72 -2.08 18.08
N LEU A 511 1.29 -0.99 18.59
CA LEU A 511 2.71 -0.96 18.98
C LEU A 511 2.93 -1.55 20.37
N THR A 512 1.90 -1.54 21.21
CA THR A 512 1.94 -1.96 22.61
C THR A 512 0.69 -2.78 22.98
N GLY A 513 0.67 -3.35 24.19
CA GLY A 513 -0.42 -4.22 24.65
C GLY A 513 -0.20 -5.68 24.31
N SER A 514 -1.18 -6.53 24.64
CA SER A 514 -1.07 -7.99 24.47
C SER A 514 -0.93 -8.41 23.00
N ASN A 515 -1.48 -7.60 22.08
CA ASN A 515 -1.37 -7.77 20.63
C ASN A 515 -0.40 -6.76 20.02
N GLY A 516 0.48 -6.17 20.84
CA GLY A 516 1.51 -5.23 20.40
C GLY A 516 2.55 -5.92 19.52
N ILE A 517 3.06 -5.24 18.51
CA ILE A 517 3.91 -5.87 17.49
C ILE A 517 5.22 -6.46 18.05
N PHE A 518 5.70 -5.92 19.16
CA PHE A 518 6.90 -6.42 19.83
C PHE A 518 6.66 -7.72 20.61
N THR A 519 5.42 -8.13 20.88
CA THR A 519 5.12 -9.44 21.49
C THR A 519 5.40 -10.59 20.53
N GLY A 520 5.43 -10.33 19.21
CA GLY A 520 5.82 -11.28 18.19
C GLY A 520 7.33 -11.46 18.06
N PHE A 521 8.14 -10.47 18.43
CA PHE A 521 9.59 -10.58 18.39
C PHE A 521 10.12 -11.34 19.62
N SER A 522 11.24 -12.06 19.45
CA SER A 522 11.94 -12.63 20.61
C SER A 522 12.57 -11.52 21.47
N THR A 523 12.75 -11.80 22.76
CA THR A 523 13.37 -10.86 23.72
C THR A 523 14.76 -10.42 23.29
N GLU A 524 15.53 -11.29 22.64
CA GLU A 524 16.81 -10.93 22.00
C GLU A 524 16.65 -9.84 20.94
N PHE A 525 15.69 -10.01 20.02
CA PHE A 525 15.45 -9.04 18.95
C PHE A 525 15.00 -7.69 19.52
N VAL A 526 14.11 -7.72 20.50
CA VAL A 526 13.63 -6.52 21.18
C VAL A 526 14.77 -5.84 21.95
N GLY A 527 15.55 -6.61 22.71
CA GLY A 527 16.67 -6.11 23.50
C GLY A 527 17.73 -5.45 22.62
N ARG A 528 18.13 -6.07 21.50
CA ARG A 528 19.07 -5.45 20.56
C ARG A 528 18.48 -4.22 19.87
N ALA A 529 17.20 -4.25 19.50
CA ALA A 529 16.56 -3.14 18.80
C ALA A 529 16.43 -1.88 19.67
N TRP A 530 16.20 -2.06 20.96
CA TRP A 530 16.05 -0.95 21.92
C TRP A 530 17.30 -0.69 22.74
N ASP A 531 18.39 -1.44 22.51
CA ASP A 531 19.60 -1.43 23.34
C ASP A 531 19.29 -1.64 24.84
N LEU A 532 18.50 -2.68 25.13
CA LEU A 532 18.06 -3.04 26.47
C LEU A 532 18.54 -4.43 26.87
N GLU A 533 18.88 -4.58 28.16
CA GLU A 533 19.07 -5.87 28.80
C GLU A 533 17.83 -6.75 28.61
N GLU A 534 18.02 -8.07 28.46
CA GLU A 534 16.95 -9.00 28.09
C GLU A 534 15.80 -9.00 29.10
N ASP A 535 16.10 -8.88 30.40
CA ASP A 535 15.10 -8.79 31.46
C ASP A 535 14.25 -7.52 31.34
N LYS A 536 14.86 -6.39 30.94
CA LYS A 536 14.17 -5.10 30.70
C LYS A 536 13.31 -5.16 29.44
N ALA A 537 13.84 -5.71 28.34
CA ALA A 537 13.09 -5.91 27.11
C ALA A 537 11.87 -6.82 27.35
N LYS A 538 12.09 -7.94 28.05
CA LYS A 538 11.02 -8.87 28.46
C LYS A 538 9.99 -8.19 29.36
N ALA A 539 10.44 -7.39 30.33
CA ALA A 539 9.55 -6.65 31.21
C ALA A 539 8.68 -5.67 30.43
N LEU A 540 9.25 -4.89 29.50
CA LEU A 540 8.49 -3.94 28.68
C LEU A 540 7.43 -4.64 27.83
N VAL A 541 7.81 -5.70 27.10
CA VAL A 541 6.87 -6.44 26.24
C VAL A 541 5.80 -7.19 27.04
N ALA A 542 6.14 -7.73 28.21
CA ALA A 542 5.20 -8.50 29.05
C ALA A 542 4.37 -7.63 29.99
N SER A 543 4.74 -6.36 30.22
CA SER A 543 4.09 -5.50 31.22
C SER A 543 2.66 -5.08 30.88
N LEU A 544 2.26 -5.14 29.61
CA LEU A 544 0.97 -4.64 29.14
C LEU A 544 0.06 -5.79 28.72
N SER A 545 -0.86 -6.19 29.60
CA SER A 545 -1.84 -7.25 29.34
C SER A 545 -3.11 -6.78 28.61
N GLY A 546 -3.29 -5.46 28.46
CA GLY A 546 -4.45 -4.88 27.77
C GLY A 546 -4.30 -4.89 26.25
N SER A 547 -5.42 -5.01 25.53
CA SER A 547 -5.44 -4.98 24.06
C SER A 547 -6.28 -3.81 23.56
N GLY A 548 -5.71 -3.03 22.64
CA GLY A 548 -6.41 -1.97 21.92
C GLY A 548 -6.77 -0.73 22.74
N ILE A 549 -7.73 -0.86 23.65
CA ILE A 549 -8.18 0.21 24.55
C ILE A 549 -8.03 -0.27 26.00
N VAL A 550 -7.37 0.54 26.83
CA VAL A 550 -7.08 0.22 28.23
C VAL A 550 -7.55 1.31 29.17
N LYS A 551 -7.81 0.96 30.43
CA LYS A 551 -8.09 1.90 31.50
C LYS A 551 -6.79 2.23 32.23
N LEU A 552 -6.40 3.51 32.25
CA LEU A 552 -5.28 3.96 33.06
C LEU A 552 -5.70 4.08 34.53
N LYS A 553 -4.75 3.79 35.43
CA LYS A 553 -4.94 4.03 36.87
C LYS A 553 -4.98 5.53 37.13
N GLU A 554 -5.70 5.92 38.18
CA GLU A 554 -5.70 7.32 38.61
C GLU A 554 -4.27 7.79 38.95
N GLY A 555 -3.96 9.04 38.60
CA GLY A 555 -2.66 9.66 38.85
C GLY A 555 -1.58 9.37 37.79
N VAL A 556 -1.87 8.60 36.74
CA VAL A 556 -0.96 8.46 35.59
C VAL A 556 -0.93 9.77 34.79
N SER A 557 0.27 10.32 34.60
CA SER A 557 0.49 11.53 33.79
C SER A 557 0.60 11.15 32.31
N MET A 558 -0.16 11.85 31.46
CA MET A 558 -0.08 11.78 30.00
C MET A 558 0.54 13.07 29.45
N PRO A 559 1.19 13.04 28.28
CA PRO A 559 1.76 14.24 27.66
C PRO A 559 0.74 15.37 27.52
N GLU A 560 1.14 16.59 27.87
CA GLU A 560 0.26 17.76 27.75
C GLU A 560 0.19 18.24 26.29
N PRO A 561 -1.01 18.55 25.79
CA PRO A 561 -1.17 19.15 24.47
C PRO A 561 -0.42 20.48 24.29
N LYS A 562 0.20 20.64 23.12
CA LYS A 562 0.79 21.92 22.70
C LYS A 562 -0.10 22.61 21.69
N LYS A 563 -0.18 23.95 21.77
CA LYS A 563 -1.01 24.74 20.85
C LYS A 563 -0.41 24.73 19.44
N GLU A 564 0.91 24.74 19.35
CA GLU A 564 1.71 24.74 18.13
C GLU A 564 1.52 23.42 17.36
N ASP A 565 1.50 22.29 18.07
CA ASP A 565 1.26 20.97 17.49
C ASP A 565 -0.12 20.86 16.83
N ARG A 566 -1.09 21.64 17.33
CA ARG A 566 -2.47 21.65 16.84
C ARG A 566 -2.62 22.40 15.52
N GLU A 567 -1.73 23.36 15.22
CA GLU A 567 -1.79 24.17 14.01
C GLU A 567 -1.60 23.30 12.75
N GLY A 568 -2.55 23.41 11.80
CA GLY A 568 -2.57 22.58 10.59
C GLY A 568 -2.89 21.09 10.80
N MET A 569 -3.09 20.64 12.04
CA MET A 569 -3.38 19.24 12.37
C MET A 569 -4.87 18.96 12.62
N ALA A 570 -5.58 19.94 13.20
CA ALA A 570 -7.01 19.79 13.50
C ALA A 570 -7.81 21.05 13.14
N LEU A 571 -9.02 20.87 12.63
CA LEU A 571 -9.98 21.94 12.36
C LEU A 571 -11.28 21.66 13.12
N ASN A 572 -11.76 22.62 13.91
CA ASN A 572 -13.08 22.46 14.54
C ASN A 572 -14.19 22.87 13.56
N CYS A 573 -14.94 21.90 13.05
CA CYS A 573 -15.98 22.11 12.06
C CYS A 573 -17.22 22.83 12.61
N GLU A 574 -17.41 22.85 13.93
CA GLU A 574 -18.54 23.56 14.55
C GLU A 574 -18.23 25.06 14.73
N GLU A 575 -16.95 25.41 14.88
CA GLU A 575 -16.43 26.77 15.11
C GLU A 575 -15.83 27.44 13.86
N ALA A 576 -15.49 26.67 12.82
CA ALA A 576 -14.91 27.19 11.59
C ALA A 576 -15.88 28.13 10.84
N PRO A 577 -15.35 29.07 10.04
CA PRO A 577 -16.17 29.88 9.14
C PRO A 577 -17.04 29.00 8.23
N LEU A 578 -18.30 29.38 8.08
CA LEU A 578 -19.25 28.66 7.25
C LEU A 578 -18.99 28.92 5.78
N ASP A 579 -18.87 27.85 4.98
CA ASP A 579 -18.80 27.94 3.52
C ASP A 579 -20.19 28.23 2.93
N VAL A 580 -21.25 27.74 3.61
CA VAL A 580 -22.65 27.98 3.26
C VAL A 580 -23.43 28.30 4.53
N ASP A 581 -24.22 29.39 4.50
CA ASP A 581 -25.18 29.75 5.56
C ASP A 581 -26.49 30.25 4.92
N ILE A 582 -27.48 29.37 4.81
CA ILE A 582 -28.83 29.69 4.32
C ILE A 582 -29.77 29.73 5.52
N LYS A 583 -30.28 30.92 5.86
CA LYS A 583 -31.17 31.12 7.01
C LYS A 583 -32.44 30.27 6.91
N GLY A 584 -32.71 29.47 7.94
CA GLY A 584 -33.84 28.55 8.00
C GLY A 584 -33.71 27.34 7.06
N GLY A 585 -32.56 27.19 6.38
CA GLY A 585 -32.27 26.11 5.46
C GLY A 585 -31.19 25.20 6.04
N GLY A 586 -29.95 25.69 6.08
CA GLY A 586 -28.83 24.90 6.58
C GLY A 586 -27.47 25.56 6.42
N ARG A 587 -26.46 24.91 7.02
CA ARG A 587 -25.08 25.39 7.13
C ARG A 587 -24.09 24.30 6.74
N VAL A 588 -22.98 24.67 6.10
CA VAL A 588 -21.89 23.74 5.71
C VAL A 588 -20.55 24.30 6.13
N VAL A 589 -19.68 23.41 6.61
CA VAL A 589 -18.23 23.61 6.67
C VAL A 589 -17.58 22.48 5.87
N VAL A 590 -16.71 22.83 4.93
CA VAL A 590 -15.97 21.90 4.07
C VAL A 590 -14.52 21.84 4.53
N LEU A 591 -13.99 20.63 4.68
CA LEU A 591 -12.58 20.37 4.95
C LEU A 591 -11.88 20.14 3.61
N ASN A 592 -10.86 20.94 3.34
CA ASN A 592 -10.09 20.89 2.11
C ASN A 592 -8.63 21.29 2.38
N THR A 593 -7.80 21.27 1.34
CA THR A 593 -6.36 21.55 1.47
C THR A 593 -6.02 22.97 1.95
N LYS A 594 -6.97 23.91 1.94
CA LYS A 594 -6.75 25.29 2.40
C LYS A 594 -6.86 25.44 3.91
N ASN A 595 -7.74 24.67 4.55
CA ASN A 595 -7.99 24.78 5.99
C ASN A 595 -7.46 23.60 6.80
N LEU A 596 -7.13 22.48 6.14
CA LEU A 596 -6.47 21.33 6.76
C LEU A 596 -5.50 20.69 5.75
N PRO A 597 -4.23 21.14 5.68
CA PRO A 597 -3.29 20.76 4.60
C PRO A 597 -3.14 19.25 4.37
N LEU A 598 -3.13 18.45 5.45
CA LEU A 598 -3.01 16.99 5.40
C LEU A 598 -4.16 16.29 4.65
N VAL A 599 -5.29 16.98 4.39
CA VAL A 599 -6.36 16.49 3.48
C VAL A 599 -5.79 16.16 2.09
N GLY A 600 -4.77 16.89 1.63
CA GLY A 600 -4.11 16.62 0.36
C GLY A 600 -3.35 15.28 0.35
N GLU A 601 -2.75 14.91 1.48
CA GLU A 601 -2.05 13.62 1.64
C GLU A 601 -3.01 12.45 1.84
N VAL A 602 -4.10 12.68 2.57
CA VAL A 602 -5.17 11.69 2.78
C VAL A 602 -5.92 11.39 1.49
N GLY A 603 -6.07 12.38 0.59
CA GLY A 603 -6.81 12.23 -0.65
C GLY A 603 -8.34 12.29 -0.48
N LEU A 604 -8.83 12.63 0.72
CA LEU A 604 -10.26 12.67 1.06
C LEU A 604 -10.65 14.06 1.56
N GLY A 605 -11.65 14.66 0.93
CA GLY A 605 -12.35 15.82 1.46
C GLY A 605 -13.38 15.39 2.50
N ALA A 606 -13.87 16.34 3.29
CA ALA A 606 -14.95 16.06 4.23
C ALA A 606 -15.86 17.29 4.40
N ASP A 607 -17.05 17.09 4.97
CA ASP A 607 -17.94 18.18 5.34
C ASP A 607 -18.69 17.91 6.64
N LEU A 608 -19.03 18.98 7.34
CA LEU A 608 -20.06 19.00 8.37
C LEU A 608 -21.25 19.79 7.84
N VAL A 609 -22.41 19.14 7.76
CA VAL A 609 -23.66 19.77 7.31
C VAL A 609 -24.68 19.79 8.43
N ARG A 610 -25.26 20.96 8.67
CA ARG A 610 -26.33 21.20 9.66
C ARG A 610 -27.58 21.70 8.94
N LEU A 611 -28.58 20.84 8.83
CA LEU A 611 -29.86 21.14 8.18
C LEU A 611 -30.87 21.56 9.25
N ASP A 612 -31.51 22.71 9.05
CA ASP A 612 -32.50 23.25 9.99
C ASP A 612 -33.79 22.40 9.96
N GLY A 613 -34.66 22.61 10.96
CA GLY A 613 -35.90 21.86 11.11
C GLY A 613 -36.80 21.92 9.88
N SER A 614 -37.23 20.76 9.39
CA SER A 614 -38.07 20.62 8.19
C SER A 614 -37.46 21.17 6.90
N ALA A 615 -36.19 21.61 6.91
CA ALA A 615 -35.51 22.08 5.71
C ALA A 615 -35.08 20.90 4.83
N MET A 616 -34.84 21.19 3.54
CA MET A 616 -34.44 20.21 2.55
C MET A 616 -33.07 20.53 1.98
N CYS A 617 -32.21 19.52 1.86
CA CYS A 617 -31.02 19.56 1.03
C CYS A 617 -31.41 19.28 -0.43
N SER A 618 -31.03 20.19 -1.33
CA SER A 618 -31.34 20.11 -2.76
C SER A 618 -30.93 18.75 -3.33
N PRO A 619 -31.77 18.11 -4.17
CA PRO A 619 -31.39 16.89 -4.87
C PRO A 619 -30.13 17.16 -5.69
N GLY A 620 -29.13 16.30 -5.57
CA GLY A 620 -27.88 16.46 -6.28
C GLY A 620 -27.04 15.20 -6.32
N PHE A 621 -25.99 15.24 -7.12
CA PHE A 621 -24.99 14.18 -7.26
C PHE A 621 -23.60 14.82 -7.31
N SER A 622 -22.54 14.03 -7.07
CA SER A 622 -21.17 14.52 -7.24
C SER A 622 -20.70 14.35 -8.69
N CYS A 623 -20.07 15.39 -9.25
CA CYS A 623 -19.64 15.45 -10.65
C CYS A 623 -18.31 14.73 -10.90
N ASP A 624 -17.48 14.65 -9.88
CA ASP A 624 -16.16 14.01 -9.88
C ASP A 624 -16.23 12.50 -9.61
N SER A 625 -17.44 11.93 -9.65
CA SER A 625 -17.68 10.52 -9.36
C SER A 625 -17.20 10.11 -7.96
N ALA A 626 -17.35 10.98 -6.97
CA ALA A 626 -17.03 10.64 -5.60
C ALA A 626 -18.17 9.88 -4.91
N LEU A 627 -17.80 9.02 -3.97
CA LEU A 627 -18.76 8.44 -3.03
C LEU A 627 -19.12 9.48 -1.98
N GLN A 628 -20.38 9.49 -1.54
CA GLN A 628 -20.79 10.29 -0.37
C GLN A 628 -20.99 9.33 0.80
N VAL A 629 -20.03 9.31 1.72
CA VAL A 629 -20.07 8.48 2.93
C VAL A 629 -20.51 9.38 4.07
N THR A 630 -21.72 9.19 4.56
CA THR A 630 -22.37 10.11 5.50
C THR A 630 -22.67 9.41 6.83
N TYR A 631 -22.16 9.97 7.93
CA TYR A 631 -22.52 9.59 9.29
C TYR A 631 -23.44 10.65 9.92
N ILE A 632 -24.58 10.23 10.46
CA ILE A 632 -25.53 11.15 11.09
C ILE A 632 -25.08 11.42 12.52
N VAL A 633 -24.66 12.66 12.78
CA VAL A 633 -24.15 13.11 14.07
C VAL A 633 -25.30 13.34 15.05
N LYS A 634 -26.37 14.02 14.60
CA LYS A 634 -27.49 14.41 15.46
C LYS A 634 -28.79 14.52 14.66
N GLY A 635 -29.91 14.31 15.35
CA GLY A 635 -31.24 14.49 14.79
C GLY A 635 -31.66 13.33 13.89
N SER A 636 -32.65 13.60 13.04
CA SER A 636 -33.22 12.62 12.11
C SER A 636 -33.86 13.32 10.92
N GLY A 637 -34.07 12.57 9.85
CA GLY A 637 -34.71 13.09 8.64
C GLY A 637 -34.94 12.00 7.61
N ARG A 638 -35.73 12.31 6.58
CA ARG A 638 -36.00 11.41 5.47
C ARG A 638 -34.96 11.58 4.37
N VAL A 639 -34.48 10.48 3.80
CA VAL A 639 -33.59 10.47 2.63
C VAL A 639 -34.25 9.74 1.47
N GLN A 640 -34.03 10.24 0.26
CA GLN A 640 -34.32 9.53 -0.97
C GLN A 640 -33.08 9.47 -1.85
N VAL A 641 -32.89 8.31 -2.49
CA VAL A 641 -31.82 8.09 -3.46
C VAL A 641 -32.41 7.57 -4.76
N VAL A 642 -31.97 8.14 -5.87
CA VAL A 642 -32.35 7.75 -7.22
C VAL A 642 -31.12 7.20 -7.96
N GLY A 643 -31.27 6.00 -8.51
CA GLY A 643 -30.23 5.30 -9.24
C GLY A 643 -30.08 5.78 -10.68
N VAL A 644 -29.11 5.21 -11.39
CA VAL A 644 -28.78 5.58 -12.78
C VAL A 644 -29.89 5.29 -13.79
N ASP A 645 -30.84 4.41 -13.45
CA ASP A 645 -32.03 4.12 -14.26
C ASP A 645 -33.21 5.07 -13.97
N GLY A 646 -33.00 6.08 -13.12
CA GLY A 646 -34.02 7.04 -12.71
C GLY A 646 -35.02 6.49 -11.70
N ARG A 647 -34.84 5.26 -11.19
CA ARG A 647 -35.72 4.68 -10.16
C ARG A 647 -35.24 5.07 -8.77
N ARG A 648 -36.21 5.20 -7.86
CA ARG A 648 -35.93 5.39 -6.43
C ARG A 648 -35.47 4.07 -5.83
N VAL A 649 -34.18 4.00 -5.51
CA VAL A 649 -33.52 2.81 -4.94
C VAL A 649 -33.51 2.82 -3.42
N LEU A 650 -33.72 3.99 -2.79
CA LEU A 650 -33.86 4.11 -1.34
C LEU A 650 -34.87 5.21 -0.97
N ASP A 651 -35.68 4.92 0.04
CA ASP A 651 -36.59 5.87 0.70
C ASP A 651 -36.75 5.46 2.16
N THR A 652 -36.08 6.19 3.07
CA THR A 652 -36.04 5.79 4.49
C THR A 652 -35.77 6.97 5.42
N THR A 653 -35.82 6.71 6.72
CA THR A 653 -35.47 7.68 7.77
C THR A 653 -34.05 7.43 8.27
N LEU A 654 -33.22 8.46 8.20
CA LEU A 654 -31.89 8.54 8.80
C LEU A 654 -32.02 8.99 10.26
N LYS A 655 -31.24 8.38 11.15
CA LYS A 655 -31.18 8.70 12.59
C LYS A 655 -29.73 8.85 13.03
N ALA A 656 -29.51 9.65 14.07
CA ALA A 656 -28.21 9.79 14.70
C ALA A 656 -27.56 8.43 15.00
N GLY A 657 -26.27 8.32 14.70
CA GLY A 657 -25.49 7.09 14.85
C GLY A 657 -25.40 6.22 13.60
N CYS A 658 -26.28 6.40 12.61
CA CYS A 658 -26.24 5.60 11.39
C CYS A 658 -25.20 6.11 10.40
N LEU A 659 -24.57 5.16 9.69
CA LEU A 659 -23.75 5.39 8.51
C LEU A 659 -24.54 5.02 7.26
N PHE A 660 -24.39 5.82 6.22
CA PHE A 660 -25.10 5.69 4.96
C PHE A 660 -24.19 6.11 3.80
N ILE A 661 -24.12 5.32 2.73
CA ILE A 661 -23.21 5.54 1.60
C ILE A 661 -24.01 5.65 0.31
N VAL A 662 -23.84 6.77 -0.40
CA VAL A 662 -24.44 6.99 -1.71
C VAL A 662 -23.44 6.60 -2.80
N PRO A 663 -23.81 5.70 -3.73
CA PRO A 663 -22.98 5.37 -4.88
C PRO A 663 -22.71 6.58 -5.80
N ARG A 664 -21.65 6.46 -6.61
CA ARG A 664 -21.23 7.48 -7.58
C ARG A 664 -22.39 7.78 -8.54
N PHE A 665 -22.61 9.06 -8.85
CA PHE A 665 -23.68 9.57 -9.74
C PHE A 665 -25.14 9.35 -9.29
N PHE A 666 -25.39 8.69 -8.18
CA PHE A 666 -26.75 8.56 -7.66
C PHE A 666 -27.21 9.92 -7.13
N VAL A 667 -28.46 10.27 -7.40
CA VAL A 667 -29.04 11.53 -6.91
C VAL A 667 -29.56 11.29 -5.51
N VAL A 668 -29.13 12.12 -4.55
CA VAL A 668 -29.59 12.05 -3.15
C VAL A 668 -30.23 13.36 -2.74
N SER A 669 -31.30 13.27 -1.94
CA SER A 669 -31.89 14.42 -1.25
C SER A 669 -32.32 14.02 0.15
N LYS A 670 -32.27 14.99 1.08
CA LYS A 670 -32.52 14.79 2.51
C LYS A 670 -33.47 15.89 3.00
N ILE A 671 -34.46 15.53 3.79
CA ILE A 671 -35.38 16.47 4.48
C ILE A 671 -35.23 16.22 5.98
N GLY A 672 -34.88 17.26 6.73
CA GLY A 672 -34.78 17.16 8.18
C GLY A 672 -36.16 16.98 8.83
N ASP A 673 -36.21 16.26 9.95
CA ASP A 673 -37.39 16.28 10.82
C ASP A 673 -37.55 17.68 11.47
N PRO A 674 -38.63 17.96 12.22
CA PRO A 674 -38.87 19.30 12.78
C PRO A 674 -37.75 19.88 13.66
N VAL A 675 -36.89 19.03 14.22
CA VAL A 675 -35.74 19.44 15.05
C VAL A 675 -34.46 19.66 14.21
N GLY A 676 -34.46 19.23 12.95
CA GLY A 676 -33.33 19.26 12.04
C GLY A 676 -32.46 18.00 12.11
N MET A 677 -31.41 17.99 11.31
CA MET A 677 -30.42 16.90 11.29
C MET A 677 -29.03 17.43 10.98
N GLU A 678 -28.02 16.75 11.51
CA GLU A 678 -26.61 17.08 11.33
C GLU A 678 -25.84 15.82 10.94
N TRP A 679 -24.95 15.96 9.98
CA TRP A 679 -24.14 14.84 9.51
C TRP A 679 -22.74 15.28 9.13
N PHE A 680 -21.80 14.35 9.31
CA PHE A 680 -20.42 14.48 8.87
C PHE A 680 -20.19 13.51 7.71
N SER A 681 -19.56 13.97 6.63
CA SER A 681 -19.28 13.14 5.46
C SER A 681 -17.81 13.14 5.11
N ILE A 682 -17.32 12.03 4.56
CA ILE A 682 -16.10 12.04 3.72
C ILE A 682 -16.47 11.89 2.26
N ILE A 683 -15.64 12.46 1.40
CA ILE A 683 -15.78 12.44 -0.04
C ILE A 683 -14.45 12.00 -0.62
N SER A 684 -14.48 11.08 -1.59
CA SER A 684 -13.29 10.41 -2.14
C SER A 684 -12.43 11.30 -3.06
N THR A 685 -12.42 12.60 -2.81
CA THR A 685 -11.57 13.61 -3.45
C THR A 685 -11.39 14.79 -2.48
N PRO A 686 -10.19 15.41 -2.42
CA PRO A 686 -9.92 16.56 -1.55
C PRO A 686 -10.75 17.82 -1.85
N ASN A 687 -11.28 17.94 -3.08
CA ASN A 687 -12.00 19.13 -3.55
C ASN A 687 -13.29 18.72 -4.27
N PRO A 688 -14.33 18.35 -3.51
CA PRO A 688 -15.55 17.78 -4.07
C PRO A 688 -16.37 18.82 -4.85
N ILE A 689 -16.91 18.41 -6.00
CA ILE A 689 -17.81 19.21 -6.81
C ILE A 689 -19.18 18.55 -6.89
N PHE A 690 -20.21 19.25 -6.41
CA PHE A 690 -21.60 18.81 -6.47
C PHE A 690 -22.39 19.55 -7.53
N SER A 691 -23.24 18.82 -8.25
CA SER A 691 -24.28 19.39 -9.10
C SER A 691 -25.63 19.29 -8.40
N HIS A 692 -26.31 20.42 -8.28
CA HIS A 692 -27.66 20.49 -7.74
C HIS A 692 -28.68 20.46 -8.87
N LEU A 693 -29.80 19.78 -8.63
CA LEU A 693 -30.91 19.65 -9.57
C LEU A 693 -32.08 20.60 -9.20
N ALA A 694 -32.01 21.31 -8.09
CA ALA A 694 -32.94 22.39 -7.76
C ALA A 694 -32.20 23.58 -7.15
N GLY A 695 -32.85 24.75 -7.13
CA GLY A 695 -32.25 26.00 -6.65
C GLY A 695 -31.62 26.85 -7.75
N ARG A 696 -31.04 28.00 -7.37
CA ARG A 696 -30.42 28.99 -8.26
C ARG A 696 -29.27 28.41 -9.08
N THR A 697 -28.53 27.46 -8.51
CA THR A 697 -27.38 26.79 -9.15
C THR A 697 -27.78 25.50 -9.87
N SER A 698 -29.08 25.25 -10.08
CA SER A 698 -29.55 24.04 -10.75
C SER A 698 -29.14 24.01 -12.21
N VAL A 699 -28.73 22.84 -12.70
CA VAL A 699 -28.47 22.60 -14.14
C VAL A 699 -29.68 22.96 -14.99
N TRP A 700 -30.91 22.73 -14.49
CA TRP A 700 -32.13 23.09 -15.23
C TRP A 700 -32.24 24.59 -15.49
N LYS A 701 -31.65 25.44 -14.65
CA LYS A 701 -31.66 26.90 -14.87
C LYS A 701 -30.64 27.37 -15.89
N ALA A 702 -29.66 26.54 -16.21
CA ALA A 702 -28.66 26.83 -17.24
C ALA A 702 -29.13 26.42 -18.65
N LEU A 703 -30.13 25.54 -18.75
CA LEU A 703 -30.70 25.10 -20.03
C LEU A 703 -31.66 26.16 -20.60
N SER A 704 -31.75 26.22 -21.94
CA SER A 704 -32.65 27.19 -22.60
C SER A 704 -34.12 26.80 -22.39
N PRO A 705 -35.05 27.79 -22.35
CA PRO A 705 -36.47 27.54 -22.25
C PRO A 705 -37.00 26.52 -23.28
N GLU A 706 -36.52 26.59 -24.52
CA GLU A 706 -36.93 25.69 -25.61
C GLU A 706 -36.51 24.24 -25.32
N VAL A 707 -35.29 24.05 -24.78
CA VAL A 707 -34.80 22.73 -24.38
C VAL A 707 -35.64 22.18 -23.23
N LEU A 708 -35.99 22.99 -22.24
CA LEU A 708 -36.83 22.57 -21.12
C LEU A 708 -38.26 22.23 -21.57
N GLN A 709 -38.86 23.07 -22.42
CA GLN A 709 -40.20 22.84 -22.99
C GLN A 709 -40.24 21.53 -23.79
N ALA A 710 -39.26 21.30 -24.66
CA ALA A 710 -39.15 20.07 -25.43
C ALA A 710 -38.88 18.85 -24.54
N SER A 711 -37.96 18.96 -23.57
CA SER A 711 -37.55 17.83 -22.71
C SER A 711 -38.66 17.39 -21.77
N PHE A 712 -39.40 18.32 -21.17
CA PHE A 712 -40.54 18.01 -20.30
C PHE A 712 -41.86 17.84 -21.08
N ASN A 713 -41.86 18.14 -22.38
CA ASN A 713 -43.06 18.21 -23.21
C ASN A 713 -44.16 19.09 -22.58
N VAL A 714 -43.78 20.31 -22.21
CA VAL A 714 -44.65 21.28 -21.56
C VAL A 714 -44.76 22.57 -22.36
N ALA A 715 -45.88 23.26 -22.19
CA ALA A 715 -46.10 24.55 -22.81
C ALA A 715 -45.22 25.67 -22.18
N PRO A 716 -44.92 26.76 -22.92
CA PRO A 716 -44.02 27.82 -22.46
C PRO A 716 -44.40 28.45 -21.12
N GLU A 717 -45.69 28.56 -20.81
CA GLU A 717 -46.17 29.10 -19.54
C GLU A 717 -45.79 28.22 -18.33
N VAL A 718 -45.76 26.90 -18.51
CA VAL A 718 -45.37 25.95 -17.47
C VAL A 718 -43.86 26.01 -17.23
N GLU A 719 -43.07 26.05 -18.30
CA GLU A 719 -41.62 26.26 -18.19
C GLU A 719 -41.31 27.59 -17.52
N LYS A 720 -41.94 28.68 -17.94
CA LYS A 720 -41.74 30.01 -17.34
C LYS A 720 -42.10 30.02 -15.85
N HIS A 721 -43.17 29.30 -15.47
CA HIS A 721 -43.51 29.12 -14.07
C HIS A 721 -42.43 28.33 -13.32
N PHE A 722 -41.98 27.19 -13.86
CA PHE A 722 -40.92 26.37 -13.28
C PHE A 722 -39.62 27.17 -13.07
N SER A 723 -39.15 27.87 -14.10
CA SER A 723 -37.93 28.68 -14.08
C SER A 723 -38.02 29.88 -13.11
N SER A 724 -39.23 30.38 -12.84
CA SER A 724 -39.45 31.46 -11.86
C SER A 724 -39.27 31.03 -10.40
N LYS A 725 -39.30 29.73 -10.09
CA LYS A 725 -39.22 29.22 -8.71
C LYS A 725 -37.77 29.07 -8.23
N ARG A 726 -37.56 29.13 -6.91
CA ARG A 726 -36.28 28.85 -6.23
C ARG A 726 -35.09 29.63 -6.83
N THR A 727 -35.26 30.91 -7.11
CA THR A 727 -34.23 31.80 -7.71
C THR A 727 -33.27 32.39 -6.68
N ALA A 728 -33.64 32.38 -5.40
CA ALA A 728 -32.79 32.86 -4.30
C ALA A 728 -31.99 31.74 -3.62
N ASP A 729 -32.63 30.60 -3.37
CA ASP A 729 -32.02 29.47 -2.65
C ASP A 729 -31.13 28.62 -3.57
N ALA A 730 -29.96 28.18 -3.09
CA ALA A 730 -29.04 27.34 -3.87
C ALA A 730 -29.06 25.87 -3.43
N ILE A 731 -28.61 25.58 -2.20
CA ILE A 731 -28.28 24.22 -1.74
C ILE A 731 -29.26 23.70 -0.70
N PHE A 732 -29.75 24.57 0.19
CA PHE A 732 -30.79 24.23 1.18
C PHE A 732 -32.04 25.04 0.93
N PHE A 733 -33.19 24.40 1.16
CA PHE A 733 -34.51 24.98 1.02
C PHE A 733 -35.19 25.03 2.39
N PRO A 734 -35.49 26.22 2.91
CA PRO A 734 -36.31 26.36 4.10
C PRO A 734 -37.70 25.72 3.89
N PRO A 735 -38.36 25.27 4.97
CA PRO A 735 -39.72 24.75 4.88
C PRO A 735 -40.67 25.80 4.29
N PRO A 736 -41.67 25.39 3.49
CA PRO A 736 -42.70 26.30 3.02
C PRO A 736 -43.48 26.89 4.21
N ASN A 737 -43.79 28.19 4.17
CA ASN A 737 -44.59 28.89 5.17
C ASN A 737 -45.98 28.27 5.36
#